data_AF-A0A5N7DKK6-F1
#
_entry.id   AF-A0A5N7DKK6-F1
#
_cell.length_a   1.000
_cell.length_b   1.000
_cell.length_c   1.000
_cell.angle_alpha   90.00
_cell.angle_beta   90.00
_cell.angle_gamma   90.00
#
_symmetry.space_group_name_H-M   'P 1'
#
loop_
_entity.id
_entity.type
_entity.pdbx_description
1 polymer ?
#
loop_
_entity_poly.entity_id
_entity_poly.type
_entity_poly.pdbx_seq_one_letter_code
_entity_poly.pdbx_strand_id
1 'polypeptide(L)'
;MLVNATLPQGFIPPVVMEYPGITVGGGFAGTSGESSSYRHGFFDRTISWIEIVIGNGEILQASPTENSDLFFGAACSFGTLGITTLLELQLIELPTNPVVELAYFPISGIDEAIRKIEELTPNPAYQYLDGIMFTKTKGCICAGSITSMAEKDQVQTFTRPTDPWFYMHAEDMVSSLSNLEKGTASKELIPLTDYLFRYDRGGFWVGKYAFEYFLFPQTKFMRWVLDGISHTRVMYHAVHKSGLFKEYTIQDVAVPSTGAKELIDFLDDSFGRYPLWLCPVRTTTTHVSGLMAQRRNHPDPDHRDMMLSIGVWGPGPKGKKNFVDFNRKLEKVVNMLGGQKWLYARTYYTEEEFWSIYDRDTLDGLRQKYHTSYLPNLYQKVQIQPEEVVKKRSWTSRLGDWVLSCWPISGAYGLMHTFWHKDYFGSDVHLWRRRLTAKPTMCRQADDVTRYNFPVVSLICWLLCLNLFNVINAFIWPNNDMDSWWSGAGLCDVEVKVMIASYVAVPGNLVCIFRALAGMIDTRRAMLVPSKQQRRWNLGIDMLFCVIVPVLAMATHIVYQANRYILVGISGCVNSFDESWVSLILAWIWPLLICLMAGYYCGLVVYRLHRYRNQFGDILQASNSNLNKSRFMRLFILSFIVLLAILPVQTYVVYKNIELSLPWHSYSWNVAHGPHWNKILKIPSGGEAFFDRWFPVAAGFMLFILFGCGRDASRITCTENPATANSIDRSSNDIEKGRVSSPKPQRGKSISWLKHPWSLWHRPLHRSSTSSGERILSQSNLSAPSNTVSANAWAGSSQSRGSSDLTYMPGREAFIRVKRDISQDSELRT
;
A
#
# COMPACT_ATOMS: atom_id res chain seq x y z
N MET A 1 2.17 4.77 14.24
CA MET A 1 3.65 4.65 14.22
C MET A 1 4.28 5.43 15.36
N LEU A 2 5.32 4.87 16.00
CA LEU A 2 6.02 5.40 17.19
C LEU A 2 6.62 6.81 16.98
N VAL A 3 7.41 6.99 15.91
CA VAL A 3 8.03 8.29 15.57
C VAL A 3 7.00 9.42 15.40
N ASN A 4 5.82 9.10 14.84
CA ASN A 4 4.74 10.08 14.66
C ASN A 4 4.14 10.57 15.98
N ALA A 5 4.29 9.80 17.07
CA ALA A 5 3.82 10.18 18.38
C ALA A 5 4.86 11.00 19.15
N THR A 6 6.16 10.69 18.98
CA THR A 6 7.24 11.32 19.74
C THR A 6 7.73 12.62 19.09
N LEU A 7 7.84 12.67 17.76
CA LEU A 7 8.43 13.81 17.05
C LEU A 7 7.69 15.14 17.28
N PRO A 8 6.35 15.21 17.26
CA PRO A 8 5.63 16.45 17.58
C PRO A 8 5.81 16.92 19.03
N GLN A 9 6.30 16.05 19.91
CA GLN A 9 6.61 16.38 21.31
C GLN A 9 8.08 16.78 21.48
N GLY A 10 8.89 16.83 20.42
CA GLY A 10 10.31 17.15 20.50
C GLY A 10 11.20 15.97 20.91
N PHE A 11 10.74 14.72 20.72
CA PHE A 11 11.47 13.53 21.15
C PHE A 11 11.57 12.45 20.06
N ILE A 12 12.57 11.58 20.18
CA ILE A 12 12.75 10.38 19.34
C ILE A 12 13.22 9.19 20.19
N PRO A 13 12.86 7.95 19.84
CA PRO A 13 13.54 6.78 20.38
C PRO A 13 15.05 6.78 20.08
N PRO A 14 15.91 6.30 21.00
CA PRO A 14 17.35 6.15 20.75
C PRO A 14 17.68 5.25 19.55
N VAL A 15 16.88 4.21 19.35
CA VAL A 15 17.00 3.28 18.23
C VAL A 15 15.64 3.21 17.55
N VAL A 16 15.63 3.41 16.23
CA VAL A 16 14.43 3.30 15.39
C VAL A 16 14.75 2.31 14.29
N MET A 17 13.92 1.27 14.15
CA MET A 17 14.09 0.27 13.09
C MET A 17 13.86 0.89 11.71
N GLU A 18 14.67 0.53 10.72
CA GLU A 18 14.70 1.16 9.41
C GLU A 18 13.40 0.96 8.59
N TYR A 19 12.58 -0.03 8.97
CA TYR A 19 11.30 -0.30 8.32
C TYR A 19 10.12 0.11 9.21
N PRO A 20 9.25 1.00 8.72
CA PRO A 20 8.15 1.51 9.53
C PRO A 20 7.04 0.48 9.79
N GLY A 21 7.08 -0.67 9.11
CA GLY A 21 6.17 -1.79 9.32
C GLY A 21 6.50 -2.67 10.52
N ILE A 22 7.67 -2.50 11.16
CA ILE A 22 8.09 -3.31 12.31
C ILE A 22 7.36 -2.80 13.56
N THR A 23 6.64 -3.71 14.23
CA THR A 23 5.95 -3.39 15.49
C THR A 23 6.97 -3.25 16.62
N VAL A 24 6.69 -2.39 17.61
CA VAL A 24 7.61 -2.17 18.73
C VAL A 24 7.88 -3.44 19.55
N GLY A 25 6.84 -4.23 19.83
CA GLY A 25 7.02 -5.54 20.49
C GLY A 25 7.78 -6.56 19.62
N GLY A 26 7.65 -6.46 18.29
CA GLY A 26 8.46 -7.24 17.35
C GLY A 26 9.94 -6.83 17.36
N GLY A 27 10.23 -5.53 17.45
CA GLY A 27 11.60 -5.02 17.58
C GLY A 27 12.27 -5.47 18.88
N PHE A 28 11.52 -5.44 19.99
CA PHE A 28 11.99 -5.96 21.28
C PHE A 28 12.27 -7.49 21.24
N ALA A 29 11.36 -8.27 20.66
CA ALA A 29 11.48 -9.73 20.64
C ALA A 29 12.37 -10.27 19.50
N GLY A 30 12.70 -9.47 18.48
CA GLY A 30 13.25 -9.94 17.20
C GLY A 30 14.70 -9.58 16.87
N THR A 31 15.41 -8.94 17.81
CA THR A 31 16.72 -8.30 17.61
C THR A 31 16.64 -7.19 16.56
N SER A 32 16.83 -5.94 16.96
CA SER A 32 16.76 -4.81 16.03
C SER A 32 17.88 -3.83 16.30
N GLY A 33 18.76 -3.68 15.32
CA GLY A 33 19.88 -2.73 15.35
C GLY A 33 19.93 -1.93 14.06
N GLU A 34 20.37 -0.68 14.16
CA GLU A 34 20.46 0.26 13.05
C GLU A 34 21.70 1.17 13.26
N SER A 35 21.93 2.16 12.40
CA SER A 35 23.00 3.15 12.47
C SER A 35 23.18 3.85 13.83
N SER A 36 22.20 3.93 14.72
CA SER A 36 22.39 4.45 16.09
C SER A 36 22.84 3.38 17.12
N SER A 37 22.83 2.10 16.73
CA SER A 37 23.08 0.97 17.64
C SER A 37 24.54 0.79 18.05
N TYR A 38 25.50 1.41 17.37
CA TYR A 38 26.88 1.49 17.88
C TYR A 38 26.96 2.29 19.20
N ARG A 39 26.03 3.23 19.39
CA ARG A 39 25.95 4.08 20.57
C ARG A 39 25.02 3.50 21.62
N HIS A 40 23.81 3.09 21.22
CA HIS A 40 22.74 2.70 22.14
C HIS A 40 22.55 1.18 22.29
N GLY A 41 23.30 0.37 21.54
CA GLY A 41 23.04 -1.06 21.43
C GLY A 41 21.77 -1.37 20.63
N PHE A 42 21.23 -2.56 20.82
CA PHE A 42 19.99 -2.98 20.17
C PHE A 42 18.75 -2.29 20.77
N PHE A 43 17.65 -2.32 20.02
CA PHE A 43 16.37 -1.72 20.41
C PHE A 43 15.88 -2.19 21.79
N ASP A 44 16.08 -3.46 22.16
CA ASP A 44 15.70 -3.99 23.47
C ASP A 44 16.42 -3.30 24.64
N ARG A 45 17.61 -2.75 24.41
CA ARG A 45 18.39 -2.03 25.43
C ARG A 45 17.82 -0.65 25.77
N THR A 46 16.94 -0.14 24.92
CA THR A 46 16.27 1.15 25.09
C THR A 46 14.95 1.03 25.86
N ILE A 47 14.57 -0.19 26.25
CA ILE A 47 13.34 -0.48 26.98
C ILE A 47 13.62 -0.50 28.48
N SER A 48 12.78 0.18 29.26
CA SER A 48 12.88 0.25 30.73
C SER A 48 12.18 -0.94 31.41
N TRP A 49 11.00 -1.31 30.92
CA TRP A 49 10.22 -2.45 31.41
C TRP A 49 9.17 -2.89 30.37
N ILE A 50 8.62 -4.09 30.55
CA ILE A 50 7.56 -4.67 29.72
C ILE A 50 6.42 -5.25 30.56
N GLU A 51 5.22 -5.30 29.98
CA GLU A 51 4.13 -6.16 30.38
C GLU A 51 4.03 -7.31 29.38
N ILE A 52 3.90 -8.54 29.87
CA ILE A 52 3.90 -9.74 29.05
C ILE A 52 2.84 -10.73 29.54
N VAL A 53 2.06 -11.27 28.61
CA VAL A 53 1.17 -12.41 28.86
C VAL A 53 1.97 -13.69 28.67
N ILE A 54 2.19 -14.44 29.75
CA ILE A 54 2.99 -15.68 29.74
C ILE A 54 2.13 -16.91 29.41
N GLY A 55 2.76 -18.09 29.38
CA GLY A 55 2.15 -19.31 28.83
C GLY A 55 0.89 -19.82 29.56
N ASN A 56 0.70 -19.47 30.84
CA ASN A 56 -0.50 -19.81 31.61
C ASN A 56 -1.63 -18.75 31.50
N GLY A 57 -1.41 -17.66 30.75
CA GLY A 57 -2.36 -16.55 30.60
C GLY A 57 -2.23 -15.44 31.65
N GLU A 58 -1.32 -15.57 32.61
CA GLU A 58 -1.02 -14.52 33.59
C GLU A 58 -0.31 -13.33 32.93
N ILE A 59 -0.59 -12.13 33.45
CA ILE A 59 0.02 -10.88 33.00
C ILE A 59 1.09 -10.49 34.02
N LEU A 60 2.36 -10.49 33.59
CA LEU A 60 3.49 -10.11 34.43
C LEU A 60 4.12 -8.81 33.94
N GLN A 61 4.64 -8.03 34.88
CA GLN A 61 5.58 -6.96 34.57
C GLN A 61 7.01 -7.48 34.75
N ALA A 62 7.90 -7.08 33.84
CA ALA A 62 9.30 -7.45 33.89
C ALA A 62 10.18 -6.24 33.55
N SER A 63 11.25 -6.04 34.31
CA SER A 63 12.22 -4.95 34.21
C SER A 63 13.60 -5.48 34.62
N PRO A 64 14.68 -4.69 34.51
CA PRO A 64 15.99 -5.11 35.01
C PRO A 64 16.02 -5.50 36.50
N THR A 65 15.09 -4.98 37.31
CA THR A 65 15.03 -5.21 38.77
C THR A 65 13.88 -6.13 39.21
N GLU A 66 12.85 -6.32 38.40
CA GLU A 66 11.68 -7.14 38.70
C GLU A 66 11.47 -8.18 37.61
N ASN A 67 11.38 -9.48 37.93
CA ASN A 67 11.33 -10.56 36.94
C ASN A 67 12.42 -10.40 35.84
N SER A 68 13.64 -10.07 36.28
CA SER A 68 14.76 -9.70 35.41
C SER A 68 15.09 -10.78 34.38
N ASP A 69 15.03 -12.04 34.79
CA ASP A 69 15.23 -13.19 33.91
C ASP A 69 14.17 -13.27 32.79
N LEU A 70 12.91 -12.90 33.06
CA LEU A 70 11.87 -12.76 32.04
C LEU A 70 12.12 -11.56 31.13
N PHE A 71 12.51 -10.41 31.68
CA PHE A 71 12.77 -9.20 30.91
C PHE A 71 13.86 -9.43 29.85
N PHE A 72 15.02 -9.92 30.29
CA PHE A 72 16.15 -10.20 29.40
C PHE A 72 15.91 -11.46 28.56
N GLY A 73 15.25 -12.47 29.11
CA GLY A 73 14.91 -13.69 28.38
C GLY A 73 13.88 -13.47 27.27
N ALA A 74 12.92 -12.55 27.45
CA ALA A 74 11.90 -12.23 26.45
C ALA A 74 12.46 -11.40 25.29
N ALA A 75 13.48 -10.58 25.54
CA ALA A 75 14.24 -9.90 24.50
C ALA A 75 14.91 -10.94 23.57
N CYS A 76 14.77 -10.75 22.26
CA CYS A 76 15.28 -11.71 21.26
C CYS A 76 14.70 -13.14 21.36
N SER A 77 13.64 -13.38 22.15
CA SER A 77 12.97 -14.70 22.25
C SER A 77 12.08 -15.05 21.09
N PHE A 78 11.85 -14.10 20.18
CA PHE A 78 10.87 -14.15 19.11
C PHE A 78 9.46 -14.44 19.64
N GLY A 79 9.15 -14.17 20.92
CA GLY A 79 7.84 -14.44 21.53
C GLY A 79 7.62 -15.91 21.89
N THR A 80 8.69 -16.65 22.21
CA THR A 80 8.60 -18.03 22.71
C THR A 80 8.27 -18.10 24.20
N LEU A 81 8.46 -17.00 24.95
CA LEU A 81 8.16 -16.90 26.39
C LEU A 81 6.82 -16.22 26.70
N GLY A 82 6.16 -15.61 25.71
CA GLY A 82 4.89 -14.93 25.90
C GLY A 82 4.64 -13.85 24.85
N ILE A 83 3.57 -13.08 25.07
CA ILE A 83 3.17 -11.98 24.19
C ILE A 83 3.32 -10.66 24.96
N THR A 84 4.29 -9.83 24.56
CA THR A 84 4.46 -8.47 25.10
C THR A 84 3.26 -7.60 24.70
N THR A 85 2.59 -7.05 25.70
CA THR A 85 1.38 -6.22 25.56
C THR A 85 1.64 -4.74 25.82
N LEU A 86 2.61 -4.41 26.66
CA LEU A 86 3.02 -3.03 26.97
C LEU A 86 4.53 -2.97 27.13
N LEU A 87 5.12 -1.84 26.77
CA LEU A 87 6.55 -1.57 26.98
C LEU A 87 6.76 -0.08 27.22
N GLU A 88 7.73 0.26 28.04
CA GLU A 88 8.19 1.63 28.26
C GLU A 88 9.55 1.82 27.59
N LEU A 89 9.61 2.78 26.67
CA LEU A 89 10.75 3.05 25.81
C LEU A 89 11.36 4.41 26.19
N GLN A 90 12.69 4.45 26.32
CA GLN A 90 13.46 5.67 26.52
C GLN A 90 13.34 6.62 25.31
N LEU A 91 13.42 7.92 25.57
CA LEU A 91 13.38 8.96 24.56
C LEU A 91 14.57 9.91 24.69
N ILE A 92 15.01 10.42 23.54
CA ILE A 92 16.03 11.45 23.40
C ILE A 92 15.35 12.75 22.96
N GLU A 93 15.70 13.84 23.61
CA GLU A 93 15.27 15.19 23.23
C GLU A 93 15.89 15.62 21.91
N LEU A 94 15.09 16.25 21.06
CA LEU A 94 15.51 16.76 19.77
C LEU A 94 15.59 18.29 19.79
N PRO A 95 16.53 18.87 19.03
CA PRO A 95 16.53 20.30 18.81
C PRO A 95 15.29 20.74 18.00
N THR A 96 15.02 22.05 17.98
CA THR A 96 13.95 22.61 17.15
C THR A 96 14.24 22.35 15.66
N ASN A 97 13.20 21.96 14.91
CA ASN A 97 13.26 21.59 13.49
C ASN A 97 14.43 20.62 13.18
N PRO A 98 14.39 19.40 13.72
CA PRO A 98 15.52 18.47 13.68
C PRO A 98 15.75 17.91 12.27
N VAL A 99 17.00 17.98 11.82
CA VAL A 99 17.51 17.39 10.57
C VAL A 99 18.80 16.63 10.86
N VAL A 100 19.16 15.70 9.96
CA VAL A 100 20.40 14.94 10.02
C VAL A 100 21.37 15.52 8.99
N GLU A 101 22.48 16.09 9.45
CA GLU A 101 23.64 16.33 8.59
C GLU A 101 24.37 15.00 8.39
N LEU A 102 24.34 14.48 7.17
CA LEU A 102 24.95 13.20 6.83
C LEU A 102 26.23 13.43 6.05
N ALA A 103 27.35 12.93 6.58
CA ALA A 103 28.66 12.94 5.94
C ALA A 103 28.92 11.60 5.24
N TYR A 104 29.30 11.66 3.96
CA TYR A 104 29.67 10.49 3.15
C TYR A 104 31.18 10.41 3.01
N PHE A 105 31.79 9.40 3.63
CA PHE A 105 33.21 9.12 3.54
C PHE A 105 33.47 8.01 2.51
N PRO A 106 34.11 8.30 1.37
CA PRO A 106 34.47 7.27 0.41
C PRO A 106 35.50 6.31 1.01
N ILE A 107 35.36 5.02 0.73
CA ILE A 107 36.29 3.98 1.17
C ILE A 107 36.66 3.05 0.01
N SER A 108 37.88 2.53 0.04
CA SER A 108 38.47 1.69 -1.01
C SER A 108 38.45 0.20 -0.67
N GLY A 109 37.80 -0.19 0.43
CA GLY A 109 37.70 -1.57 0.89
C GLY A 109 37.38 -1.69 2.38
N ILE A 110 37.23 -2.94 2.85
CA ILE A 110 36.81 -3.25 4.22
C ILE A 110 37.81 -2.77 5.29
N ASP A 111 39.11 -2.86 5.04
CA ASP A 111 40.14 -2.41 6.00
C ASP A 111 40.05 -0.89 6.26
N GLU A 112 39.78 -0.12 5.21
CA GLU A 112 39.55 1.33 5.34
C GLU A 112 38.21 1.63 6.02
N ALA A 113 37.17 0.83 5.72
CA ALA A 113 35.87 0.91 6.38
C ALA A 113 36.00 0.74 7.90
N ILE A 114 36.71 -0.30 8.35
CA ILE A 114 36.93 -0.60 9.77
C ILE A 114 37.67 0.54 10.44
N ARG A 115 38.81 0.99 9.88
CA ARG A 115 39.57 2.14 10.42
C ARG A 115 38.72 3.39 10.54
N LYS A 116 37.90 3.69 9.52
CA LYS A 116 37.03 4.86 9.53
C LYS A 116 35.91 4.72 10.57
N ILE A 117 35.33 3.55 10.74
CA ILE A 117 34.36 3.26 11.80
C ILE A 117 35.00 3.44 13.18
N GLU A 118 36.20 2.92 13.40
CA GLU A 118 36.95 3.05 14.67
C GLU A 118 37.33 4.50 14.98
N GLU A 119 37.64 5.30 13.96
CA GLU A 119 37.91 6.73 14.06
C GLU A 119 36.65 7.54 14.44
N LEU A 120 35.50 7.22 13.82
CA LEU A 120 34.26 7.99 13.99
C LEU A 120 33.47 7.57 15.23
N THR A 121 33.59 6.32 15.68
CA THR A 121 32.84 5.76 16.81
C THR A 121 33.01 6.55 18.13
N PRO A 122 34.21 7.00 18.53
CA PRO A 122 34.40 7.77 19.76
C PRO A 122 33.87 9.20 19.68
N ASN A 123 33.59 9.73 18.48
CA ASN A 123 33.20 11.12 18.30
C ASN A 123 31.74 11.32 18.74
N PRO A 124 31.48 12.12 19.80
CA PRO A 124 30.13 12.31 20.34
C PRO A 124 29.21 13.10 19.39
N ALA A 125 29.77 13.82 18.42
CA ALA A 125 29.03 14.62 17.45
C ALA A 125 28.19 13.77 16.49
N TYR A 126 28.62 12.53 16.21
CA TYR A 126 27.84 11.60 15.41
C TYR A 126 26.87 10.82 16.31
N GLN A 127 25.61 10.75 15.91
CA GLN A 127 24.57 9.92 16.54
C GLN A 127 24.26 8.69 15.70
N TYR A 128 24.59 8.73 14.41
CA TYR A 128 24.33 7.66 13.46
C TYR A 128 25.61 7.29 12.71
N LEU A 129 25.85 6.00 12.52
CA LEU A 129 27.00 5.46 11.80
C LEU A 129 26.60 4.15 11.10
N ASP A 130 26.64 4.14 9.77
CA ASP A 130 26.50 2.96 8.93
C ASP A 130 27.38 3.07 7.69
N GLY A 131 27.26 2.14 6.75
CA GLY A 131 28.03 2.15 5.52
C GLY A 131 27.52 1.17 4.49
N ILE A 132 27.98 1.33 3.26
CA ILE A 132 27.62 0.49 2.13
C ILE A 132 28.88 0.18 1.33
N MET A 133 29.16 -1.10 1.10
CA MET A 133 30.11 -1.52 0.08
C MET A 133 29.37 -1.75 -1.24
N PHE A 134 29.72 -0.98 -2.28
CA PHE A 134 29.17 -1.10 -3.63
C PHE A 134 29.92 -2.12 -4.48
N THR A 135 31.19 -2.34 -4.17
CA THR A 135 32.05 -3.42 -4.67
C THR A 135 33.07 -3.77 -3.57
N LYS A 136 33.92 -4.78 -3.79
CA LYS A 136 35.03 -5.10 -2.89
C LYS A 136 35.96 -3.91 -2.61
N THR A 137 36.12 -3.02 -3.59
CA THR A 137 37.09 -1.91 -3.55
C THR A 137 36.46 -0.53 -3.59
N LYS A 138 35.14 -0.42 -3.48
CA LYS A 138 34.40 0.85 -3.53
C LYS A 138 33.24 0.80 -2.55
N GLY A 139 33.20 1.73 -1.61
CA GLY A 139 32.10 1.88 -0.66
C GLY A 139 32.00 3.27 -0.07
N CYS A 140 31.10 3.43 0.90
CA CYS A 140 30.95 4.61 1.72
C CYS A 140 30.74 4.25 3.19
N ILE A 141 31.27 5.08 4.10
CA ILE A 141 30.81 5.17 5.49
C ILE A 141 29.98 6.44 5.63
N CYS A 142 28.81 6.32 6.24
CA CYS A 142 27.85 7.39 6.44
C CYS A 142 27.81 7.72 7.93
N ALA A 143 28.15 8.97 8.29
CA ALA A 143 28.10 9.44 9.68
C ALA A 143 27.13 10.62 9.81
N GLY A 144 26.10 10.44 10.64
CA GLY A 144 25.00 11.39 10.79
C GLY A 144 25.05 12.14 12.11
N SER A 145 24.82 13.45 12.05
CA SER A 145 24.68 14.33 13.21
C SER A 145 23.31 15.01 13.20
N ILE A 146 22.60 15.00 14.33
CA ILE A 146 21.33 15.71 14.49
C ILE A 146 21.64 17.20 14.73
N THR A 147 21.04 18.05 13.91
CA THR A 147 21.17 19.51 13.98
C THR A 147 19.81 20.20 13.76
N SER A 148 19.75 21.51 13.95
CA SER A 148 18.58 22.34 13.63
C SER A 148 18.66 22.86 12.21
N MET A 149 17.56 22.78 11.47
CA MET A 149 17.45 23.34 10.13
C MET A 149 17.18 24.85 10.15
N ALA A 150 17.88 25.61 9.31
CA ALA A 150 17.55 27.00 9.02
C ALA A 150 16.57 27.11 7.82
N GLU A 151 15.80 28.20 7.75
CA GLU A 151 14.74 28.38 6.72
C GLU A 151 15.23 28.34 5.26
N LYS A 152 16.53 28.57 5.02
CA LYS A 152 17.12 28.63 3.68
C LYS A 152 17.88 27.35 3.28
N ASP A 153 17.94 26.37 4.15
CA ASP A 153 18.72 25.16 3.91
C ASP A 153 18.09 24.30 2.82
N GLN A 154 18.91 23.84 1.88
CA GLN A 154 18.49 22.82 0.91
C GLN A 154 18.63 21.45 1.55
N VAL A 155 17.56 20.65 1.45
CA VAL A 155 17.51 19.31 2.04
C VAL A 155 17.33 18.24 0.96
N GLN A 156 17.99 17.10 1.16
CA GLN A 156 17.81 15.90 0.35
C GLN A 156 16.72 15.02 0.98
N THR A 157 15.77 14.54 0.17
CA THR A 157 14.70 13.63 0.61
C THR A 157 14.81 12.27 -0.07
N PHE A 158 14.28 11.23 0.56
CA PHE A 158 14.35 9.85 0.03
C PHE A 158 12.97 9.16 -0.01
N THR A 159 12.00 9.70 0.72
CA THR A 159 10.68 9.09 0.89
C THR A 159 9.69 9.43 -0.22
N ARG A 160 9.95 10.42 -1.08
CA ARG A 160 8.98 10.81 -2.13
C ARG A 160 9.09 9.87 -3.33
N PRO A 161 7.99 9.65 -4.08
CA PRO A 161 8.00 8.80 -5.27
C PRO A 161 9.04 9.19 -6.33
N THR A 162 9.36 10.49 -6.40
CA THR A 162 10.33 11.09 -7.34
C THR A 162 11.78 10.95 -6.90
N ASP A 163 12.02 10.66 -5.62
CA ASP A 163 13.36 10.64 -5.03
C ASP A 163 14.10 9.35 -5.43
N PRO A 164 15.44 9.39 -5.54
CA PRO A 164 16.24 8.18 -5.73
C PRO A 164 16.14 7.26 -4.50
N TRP A 165 16.44 5.98 -4.67
CA TRP A 165 16.69 5.11 -3.51
C TRP A 165 18.03 5.51 -2.87
N PHE A 166 18.10 5.48 -1.54
CA PHE A 166 19.23 6.01 -0.79
C PHE A 166 20.59 5.44 -1.23
N TYR A 167 20.71 4.12 -1.44
CA TYR A 167 22.00 3.53 -1.83
C TYR A 167 22.48 4.01 -3.21
N MET A 168 21.57 4.31 -4.15
CA MET A 168 21.97 4.86 -5.46
C MET A 168 22.53 6.26 -5.30
N HIS A 169 21.86 7.08 -4.47
CA HIS A 169 22.32 8.43 -4.16
C HIS A 169 23.67 8.42 -3.44
N ALA A 170 23.83 7.55 -2.43
CA ALA A 170 25.09 7.38 -1.72
C ALA A 170 26.23 6.95 -2.66
N GLU A 171 25.95 6.07 -3.64
CA GLU A 171 26.92 5.69 -4.67
C GLU A 171 27.28 6.86 -5.59
N ASP A 172 26.29 7.62 -6.05
CA ASP A 172 26.49 8.80 -6.91
C ASP A 172 27.33 9.87 -6.18
N MET A 173 27.04 10.11 -4.89
CA MET A 173 27.78 11.04 -4.04
C MET A 173 29.26 10.65 -3.94
N VAL A 174 29.57 9.39 -3.64
CA VAL A 174 30.95 8.92 -3.59
C VAL A 174 31.64 8.93 -4.96
N SER A 175 30.92 8.59 -6.03
CA SER A 175 31.48 8.61 -7.39
C SER A 175 31.79 10.03 -7.88
N SER A 176 31.03 11.03 -7.42
CA SER A 176 31.33 12.44 -7.69
C SER A 176 32.56 12.95 -6.91
N LEU A 177 32.77 12.42 -5.69
CA LEU A 177 33.89 12.76 -4.81
C LEU A 177 35.22 12.16 -5.23
N SER A 178 35.25 11.04 -5.97
CA SER A 178 36.52 10.48 -6.48
C SER A 178 37.27 11.44 -7.42
N ASN A 179 36.63 12.52 -7.87
CA ASN A 179 37.22 13.61 -8.64
C ASN A 179 37.71 14.81 -7.78
N LEU A 180 37.46 14.79 -6.47
CA LEU A 180 37.86 15.80 -5.49
C LEU A 180 38.89 15.22 -4.50
N GLU A 181 39.58 16.06 -3.75
CA GLU A 181 40.68 15.68 -2.85
C GLU A 181 40.36 14.44 -1.97
N LYS A 182 41.25 13.45 -1.99
CA LYS A 182 41.14 12.24 -1.15
C LYS A 182 41.04 12.62 0.32
N GLY A 183 39.86 12.39 0.92
CA GLY A 183 39.63 12.54 2.36
C GLY A 183 38.52 13.50 2.75
N THR A 184 38.02 14.33 1.82
CA THR A 184 36.94 15.28 2.11
C THR A 184 35.57 14.60 1.99
N ALA A 185 34.84 14.51 3.11
CA ALA A 185 33.47 14.00 3.11
C ALA A 185 32.51 15.03 2.50
N SER A 186 31.63 14.58 1.61
CA SER A 186 30.48 15.41 1.21
C SER A 186 29.43 15.36 2.31
N LYS A 187 28.80 16.50 2.57
CA LYS A 187 27.75 16.64 3.58
C LYS A 187 26.47 17.10 2.94
N GLU A 188 25.35 16.56 3.40
CA GLU A 188 24.02 17.05 3.04
C GLU A 188 23.08 17.02 4.26
N LEU A 189 22.02 17.81 4.20
CA LEU A 189 20.99 17.84 5.23
C LEU A 189 19.81 16.98 4.78
N ILE A 190 19.39 16.05 5.63
CA ILE A 190 18.28 15.13 5.38
C ILE A 190 17.25 15.33 6.49
N PRO A 191 15.95 15.48 6.19
CA PRO A 191 14.92 15.51 7.22
C PRO A 191 15.01 14.25 8.09
N LEU A 192 14.92 14.40 9.43
CA LEU A 192 15.15 13.28 10.36
C LEU A 192 14.33 12.04 9.98
N THR A 193 13.05 12.22 9.66
CA THR A 193 12.18 11.10 9.25
C THR A 193 12.55 10.47 7.91
N ASP A 194 13.08 11.25 6.95
CA ASP A 194 13.60 10.71 5.68
C ASP A 194 14.86 9.89 5.94
N TYR A 195 15.72 10.32 6.87
CA TYR A 195 16.92 9.58 7.26
C TYR A 195 16.58 8.25 7.94
N LEU A 196 15.67 8.26 8.92
CA LEU A 196 15.28 7.06 9.68
C LEU A 196 14.66 5.97 8.79
N PHE A 197 13.92 6.35 7.75
CA PHE A 197 13.25 5.41 6.84
C PHE A 197 13.86 5.40 5.42
N ARG A 198 15.12 5.82 5.28
CA ARG A 198 15.83 5.96 3.99
C ARG A 198 15.89 4.66 3.18
N TYR A 199 15.85 3.51 3.85
CA TYR A 199 15.90 2.18 3.25
C TYR A 199 14.53 1.53 3.00
N ASP A 200 13.41 2.17 3.39
CA ASP A 200 12.06 1.61 3.21
C ASP A 200 11.69 1.50 1.72
N ARG A 201 12.03 2.51 0.92
CA ARG A 201 11.85 2.47 -0.54
C ARG A 201 12.97 1.67 -1.19
N GLY A 202 12.59 0.60 -1.86
CA GLY A 202 13.52 -0.35 -2.48
C GLY A 202 14.01 -1.45 -1.54
N GLY A 203 13.68 -1.39 -0.23
CA GLY A 203 14.16 -2.37 0.76
C GLY A 203 15.67 -2.51 0.73
N PHE A 204 16.38 -1.44 1.11
CA PHE A 204 17.78 -1.20 0.73
C PHE A 204 17.95 -1.21 -0.80
N TRP A 205 18.40 -2.33 -1.37
CA TRP A 205 18.57 -2.54 -2.81
C TRP A 205 17.83 -3.77 -3.33
N VAL A 206 17.03 -4.46 -2.51
CA VAL A 206 16.31 -5.67 -2.94
C VAL A 206 15.31 -5.37 -4.06
N GLY A 207 14.80 -4.14 -4.12
CA GLY A 207 13.91 -3.64 -5.17
C GLY A 207 14.56 -3.66 -6.55
N LYS A 208 15.88 -3.52 -6.63
CA LYS A 208 16.66 -3.68 -7.86
C LYS A 208 16.40 -5.05 -8.49
N TYR A 209 16.48 -6.09 -7.68
CA TYR A 209 16.27 -7.47 -8.12
C TYR A 209 14.80 -7.77 -8.44
N ALA A 210 13.86 -7.10 -7.79
CA ALA A 210 12.45 -7.20 -8.16
C ALA A 210 12.21 -6.63 -9.57
N PHE A 211 12.82 -5.48 -9.89
CA PHE A 211 12.73 -4.87 -11.21
C PHE A 211 13.40 -5.77 -12.27
N GLU A 212 14.58 -6.32 -11.97
CA GLU A 212 15.26 -7.28 -12.84
C GLU A 212 14.42 -8.55 -13.07
N TYR A 213 13.78 -9.08 -12.02
CA TYR A 213 12.90 -10.25 -12.13
C TYR A 213 11.73 -10.00 -13.10
N PHE A 214 11.11 -8.82 -13.08
CA PHE A 214 9.99 -8.49 -13.98
C PHE A 214 10.43 -7.84 -15.31
N LEU A 215 11.73 -7.76 -15.58
CA LEU A 215 12.30 -7.06 -16.74
C LEU A 215 11.86 -5.59 -16.84
N PHE A 216 11.61 -4.95 -15.68
CA PHE A 216 11.26 -3.54 -15.63
C PHE A 216 12.52 -2.68 -15.73
N PRO A 217 12.55 -1.67 -16.61
CA PRO A 217 13.68 -0.78 -16.73
C PRO A 217 13.83 0.05 -15.43
N GLN A 218 15.05 0.19 -14.91
CA GLN A 218 15.33 0.93 -13.67
C GLN A 218 15.41 2.45 -13.90
N THR A 219 14.41 3.01 -14.59
CA THR A 219 14.31 4.45 -14.84
C THR A 219 13.61 5.16 -13.69
N LYS A 220 13.86 6.48 -13.56
CA LYS A 220 13.14 7.34 -12.59
C LYS A 220 11.61 7.25 -12.77
N PHE A 221 11.16 7.24 -14.02
CA PHE A 221 9.74 7.09 -14.35
C PHE A 221 9.17 5.75 -13.86
N MET A 222 9.85 4.63 -14.10
CA MET A 222 9.35 3.33 -13.67
C MET A 222 9.33 3.20 -12.14
N ARG A 223 10.35 3.72 -11.44
CA ARG A 223 10.35 3.78 -9.97
C ARG A 223 9.20 4.64 -9.42
N TRP A 224 8.86 5.73 -10.10
CA TRP A 224 7.70 6.56 -9.74
C TRP A 224 6.38 5.82 -9.95
N VAL A 225 6.20 5.12 -11.09
CA VAL A 225 4.99 4.32 -11.36
C VAL A 225 4.82 3.18 -10.36
N LEU A 226 5.90 2.49 -10.02
CA LEU A 226 5.90 1.32 -9.14
C LEU A 226 6.17 1.66 -7.67
N ASP A 227 6.12 2.94 -7.31
CA ASP A 227 6.45 3.41 -5.95
C ASP A 227 5.60 2.70 -4.88
N GLY A 228 4.29 2.60 -5.13
CA GLY A 228 3.35 1.96 -4.19
C GLY A 228 3.67 0.48 -3.89
N ILE A 229 4.36 -0.22 -4.80
CA ILE A 229 4.81 -1.62 -4.56
C ILE A 229 6.28 -1.74 -4.16
N SER A 230 7.03 -0.64 -4.19
CA SER A 230 8.47 -0.59 -3.90
C SER A 230 8.77 -0.35 -2.42
N HIS A 231 7.75 -0.26 -1.57
CA HIS A 231 7.91 -0.21 -0.11
C HIS A 231 8.11 -1.60 0.47
N THR A 232 8.98 -1.72 1.48
CA THR A 232 9.35 -2.99 2.12
C THR A 232 8.13 -3.85 2.49
N ARG A 233 7.13 -3.24 3.12
CA ARG A 233 5.92 -3.96 3.56
C ARG A 233 5.20 -4.68 2.42
N VAL A 234 5.14 -4.09 1.23
CA VAL A 234 4.50 -4.70 0.06
C VAL A 234 5.43 -5.73 -0.58
N MET A 235 6.72 -5.38 -0.75
CA MET A 235 7.71 -6.25 -1.35
C MET A 235 7.88 -7.57 -0.57
N TYR A 236 8.09 -7.51 0.74
CA TYR A 236 8.25 -8.70 1.57
C TYR A 236 6.98 -9.57 1.56
N HIS A 237 5.79 -8.97 1.55
CA HIS A 237 4.55 -9.73 1.39
C HIS A 237 4.49 -10.46 0.04
N ALA A 238 4.84 -9.76 -1.05
CA ALA A 238 4.88 -10.35 -2.38
C ALA A 238 5.87 -11.53 -2.45
N VAL A 239 7.08 -11.35 -1.90
CA VAL A 239 8.15 -12.36 -1.89
C VAL A 239 7.79 -13.57 -1.01
N HIS A 240 7.15 -13.36 0.14
CA HIS A 240 6.67 -14.46 0.98
C HIS A 240 5.57 -15.27 0.28
N LYS A 241 4.65 -14.61 -0.43
CA LYS A 241 3.54 -15.26 -1.13
C LYS A 241 3.94 -15.93 -2.44
N SER A 242 4.90 -15.36 -3.17
CA SER A 242 5.46 -15.99 -4.37
C SER A 242 6.29 -17.23 -4.04
N GLY A 243 6.85 -17.30 -2.83
CA GLY A 243 7.78 -18.36 -2.45
C GLY A 243 9.21 -18.10 -2.92
N LEU A 244 9.48 -16.94 -3.53
CA LEU A 244 10.80 -16.52 -3.99
C LEU A 244 11.81 -16.38 -2.85
N PHE A 245 11.38 -16.26 -1.59
CA PHE A 245 12.28 -16.32 -0.42
C PHE A 245 13.13 -17.62 -0.36
N LYS A 246 12.80 -18.65 -1.14
CA LYS A 246 13.63 -19.87 -1.28
C LYS A 246 14.88 -19.67 -2.16
N GLU A 247 14.95 -18.58 -2.92
CA GLU A 247 16.02 -18.29 -3.87
C GLU A 247 16.77 -17.00 -3.55
N TYR A 248 16.23 -16.18 -2.64
CA TYR A 248 16.83 -14.93 -2.18
C TYR A 248 17.40 -15.10 -0.78
N THR A 249 18.67 -14.74 -0.63
CA THR A 249 19.32 -14.58 0.67
C THR A 249 18.97 -13.19 1.18
N ILE A 250 18.25 -13.11 2.29
CA ILE A 250 17.98 -11.86 3.00
C ILE A 250 18.35 -12.10 4.46
N GLN A 251 19.61 -11.84 4.82
CA GLN A 251 20.13 -12.18 6.15
C GLN A 251 21.17 -11.16 6.59
N ASP A 252 21.22 -10.92 7.89
CA ASP A 252 22.24 -10.11 8.52
C ASP A 252 23.07 -10.99 9.45
N VAL A 253 24.38 -10.79 9.37
CA VAL A 253 25.36 -11.51 10.18
C VAL A 253 26.31 -10.50 10.78
N ALA A 254 26.70 -10.66 12.04
CA ALA A 254 27.62 -9.78 12.70
C ALA A 254 28.87 -10.53 13.13
N VAL A 255 30.03 -9.94 12.88
CA VAL A 255 31.34 -10.49 13.26
C VAL A 255 32.15 -9.42 13.97
N PRO A 256 33.13 -9.79 14.81
CA PRO A 256 34.14 -8.86 15.29
C PRO A 256 34.86 -8.16 14.12
N SER A 257 35.37 -6.94 14.34
CA SER A 257 36.10 -6.19 13.33
C SER A 257 37.27 -6.99 12.74
N THR A 258 37.96 -7.80 13.54
CA THR A 258 39.05 -8.69 13.10
C THR A 258 38.61 -9.75 12.09
N GLY A 259 37.37 -10.26 12.20
CA GLY A 259 36.81 -11.26 11.29
C GLY A 259 36.10 -10.69 10.07
N ALA A 260 35.84 -9.38 10.03
CA ALA A 260 35.07 -8.75 8.96
C ALA A 260 35.73 -8.88 7.58
N LYS A 261 37.06 -8.79 7.51
CA LYS A 261 37.80 -8.95 6.25
C LYS A 261 37.60 -10.35 5.66
N GLU A 262 37.78 -11.38 6.46
CA GLU A 262 37.63 -12.79 6.03
C GLU A 262 36.20 -13.09 5.58
N LEU A 263 35.19 -12.55 6.28
CA LEU A 263 33.80 -12.68 5.88
C LEU A 263 33.50 -11.98 4.54
N ILE A 264 34.03 -10.77 4.32
CA ILE A 264 33.86 -10.06 3.05
C ILE A 264 34.55 -10.79 1.90
N ASP A 265 35.75 -11.33 2.11
CA ASP A 265 36.46 -12.11 1.10
C ASP A 265 35.66 -13.39 0.74
N PHE A 266 35.11 -14.08 1.74
CA PHE A 266 34.21 -15.22 1.52
C PHE A 266 32.95 -14.85 0.72
N LEU A 267 32.32 -13.71 1.05
CA LEU A 267 31.12 -13.22 0.35
C LEU A 267 31.43 -12.81 -1.08
N ASP A 268 32.56 -12.16 -1.34
CA ASP A 268 33.01 -11.81 -2.69
C ASP A 268 33.17 -13.07 -3.56
N ASP A 269 33.81 -14.12 -3.02
CA ASP A 269 34.05 -15.38 -3.74
C ASP A 269 32.77 -16.24 -3.92
N SER A 270 31.94 -16.34 -2.88
CA SER A 270 30.82 -17.29 -2.84
C SER A 270 29.47 -16.67 -3.18
N PHE A 271 29.24 -15.41 -2.79
CA PHE A 271 28.00 -14.69 -3.07
C PHE A 271 28.16 -13.85 -4.35
N GLY A 272 29.28 -13.14 -4.51
CA GLY A 272 29.64 -12.39 -5.71
C GLY A 272 28.65 -11.28 -6.07
N ARG A 273 27.87 -10.79 -5.09
CA ARG A 273 26.89 -9.72 -5.29
C ARG A 273 27.12 -8.59 -4.29
N TYR A 274 26.89 -7.39 -4.82
CA TYR A 274 26.91 -6.13 -4.10
C TYR A 274 25.63 -5.36 -4.43
N PRO A 275 25.20 -4.43 -3.55
CA PRO A 275 25.89 -3.92 -2.36
C PRO A 275 25.86 -4.84 -1.13
N LEU A 276 26.71 -4.53 -0.13
CA LEU A 276 26.68 -5.10 1.23
C LEU A 276 26.56 -3.97 2.26
N TRP A 277 25.69 -4.13 3.25
CA TRP A 277 25.48 -3.11 4.30
C TRP A 277 26.49 -3.32 5.42
N LEU A 278 27.02 -2.24 5.98
CA LEU A 278 27.93 -2.24 7.11
C LEU A 278 27.30 -1.45 8.25
N CYS A 279 27.10 -2.07 9.41
CA CYS A 279 26.56 -1.40 10.58
C CYS A 279 27.32 -1.81 11.83
N PRO A 280 28.10 -0.91 12.45
CA PRO A 280 28.69 -1.18 13.75
C PRO A 280 27.60 -1.24 14.82
N VAL A 281 27.62 -2.27 15.64
CA VAL A 281 26.65 -2.51 16.71
C VAL A 281 27.35 -2.84 18.00
N ARG A 282 26.92 -2.23 19.09
CA ARG A 282 27.44 -2.49 20.43
C ARG A 282 26.79 -3.73 21.04
N THR A 283 27.60 -4.60 21.64
CA THR A 283 27.17 -5.93 22.07
C THR A 283 27.06 -6.14 23.59
N THR A 284 27.64 -5.28 24.45
CA THR A 284 27.62 -5.53 25.91
C THR A 284 26.50 -4.88 26.71
N THR A 285 26.07 -5.62 27.73
CA THR A 285 26.18 -5.21 29.15
C THR A 285 26.75 -6.35 30.01
N THR A 286 27.54 -6.02 31.02
CA THR A 286 28.20 -6.91 32.01
C THR A 286 27.23 -7.64 32.95
N HIS A 287 25.94 -7.34 32.89
CA HIS A 287 24.91 -7.91 33.74
C HIS A 287 23.69 -8.33 32.91
N VAL A 288 23.42 -9.64 32.95
CA VAL A 288 22.25 -10.39 32.45
C VAL A 288 22.14 -10.63 30.93
N SER A 289 22.08 -11.93 30.61
CA SER A 289 22.02 -12.52 29.27
C SER A 289 20.63 -12.37 28.65
N GLY A 290 20.50 -11.52 27.63
CA GLY A 290 19.55 -11.79 26.57
C GLY A 290 20.04 -12.94 25.69
N LEU A 291 19.18 -13.47 24.82
CA LEU A 291 19.48 -14.59 23.91
C LEU A 291 20.74 -14.44 23.04
N MET A 292 21.22 -13.22 22.84
CA MET A 292 22.44 -12.90 22.08
C MET A 292 23.70 -12.76 22.96
N ALA A 293 23.56 -12.73 24.29
CA ALA A 293 24.64 -12.47 25.23
C ALA A 293 25.05 -13.75 25.97
N GLN A 294 25.61 -14.72 25.23
CA GLN A 294 26.48 -15.70 25.86
C GLN A 294 27.87 -15.09 26.08
N ARG A 295 28.36 -15.32 27.31
CA ARG A 295 29.66 -14.94 27.84
C ARG A 295 30.76 -15.54 26.97
N ARG A 296 31.56 -14.73 26.26
CA ARG A 296 32.91 -15.20 25.88
C ARG A 296 33.66 -15.46 27.17
N ASN A 297 34.27 -16.65 27.30
CA ASN A 297 35.02 -17.05 28.50
C ASN A 297 36.24 -16.16 28.79
N HIS A 298 36.59 -15.24 27.89
CA HIS A 298 37.57 -14.19 28.11
C HIS A 298 36.98 -12.85 27.68
N PRO A 299 36.73 -11.90 28.62
CA PRO A 299 36.62 -10.50 28.24
C PRO A 299 37.98 -10.11 27.64
N ASP A 300 38.00 -9.75 26.36
CA ASP A 300 39.18 -9.15 25.75
C ASP A 300 39.33 -7.74 26.34
N PRO A 301 40.38 -7.46 27.13
CA PRO A 301 40.57 -6.15 27.74
C PRO A 301 40.78 -5.03 26.71
N ASP A 302 41.19 -5.38 25.48
CA ASP A 302 41.63 -4.44 24.46
C ASP A 302 40.59 -4.17 23.36
N HIS A 303 39.55 -5.00 23.22
CA HIS A 303 38.53 -4.83 22.19
C HIS A 303 37.16 -4.57 22.80
N ARG A 304 36.81 -3.28 22.82
CA ARG A 304 35.48 -2.76 23.14
C ARG A 304 34.41 -3.56 22.41
N ASP A 305 33.37 -3.93 23.12
CA ASP A 305 32.25 -4.80 22.73
C ASP A 305 31.45 -4.31 21.51
N MET A 306 32.06 -4.41 20.33
CA MET A 306 31.53 -3.95 19.06
C MET A 306 31.63 -5.08 18.04
N MET A 307 30.52 -5.31 17.33
CA MET A 307 30.49 -6.17 16.15
C MET A 307 30.13 -5.34 14.93
N LEU A 308 30.62 -5.75 13.76
CA LEU A 308 30.22 -5.22 12.47
C LEU A 308 29.14 -6.13 11.88
N SER A 309 27.90 -5.65 11.86
CA SER A 309 26.79 -6.28 11.16
C SER A 309 26.96 -6.05 9.65
N ILE A 310 26.88 -7.13 8.89
CA ILE A 310 26.98 -7.19 7.44
C ILE A 310 25.66 -7.70 6.87
N GLY A 311 24.96 -6.83 6.13
CA GLY A 311 23.69 -7.17 5.48
C GLY A 311 23.93 -7.85 4.13
N VAL A 312 23.50 -9.11 4.01
CA VAL A 312 23.64 -9.95 2.82
C VAL A 312 22.27 -10.12 2.16
N TRP A 313 21.97 -9.25 1.20
CA TRP A 313 20.66 -9.20 0.54
C TRP A 313 20.78 -9.32 -0.99
N GLY A 314 20.24 -10.40 -1.55
CA GLY A 314 20.20 -10.62 -2.99
C GLY A 314 19.87 -12.07 -3.39
N PRO A 315 19.75 -12.36 -4.69
CA PRO A 315 19.52 -13.72 -5.18
C PRO A 315 20.75 -14.59 -4.88
N GLY A 316 20.53 -15.73 -4.23
CA GLY A 316 21.59 -16.67 -3.91
C GLY A 316 21.97 -17.55 -5.12
N PRO A 317 22.90 -18.51 -4.91
CA PRO A 317 23.29 -19.46 -5.95
C PRO A 317 22.10 -20.23 -6.52
N LYS A 318 22.08 -20.41 -7.85
CA LYS A 318 21.01 -21.15 -8.52
C LYS A 318 21.00 -22.62 -8.08
N GLY A 319 19.79 -23.14 -7.88
CA GLY A 319 19.54 -24.52 -7.49
C GLY A 319 19.43 -24.68 -5.98
N LYS A 320 18.41 -25.41 -5.55
CA LYS A 320 18.04 -25.56 -4.14
C LYS A 320 19.19 -26.08 -3.27
N LYS A 321 19.92 -27.09 -3.74
CA LYS A 321 21.06 -27.68 -3.01
C LYS A 321 22.17 -26.65 -2.81
N ASN A 322 22.59 -25.98 -3.88
CA ASN A 322 23.64 -24.96 -3.84
C ASN A 322 23.24 -23.78 -2.93
N PHE A 323 21.97 -23.37 -2.95
CA PHE A 323 21.46 -22.32 -2.09
C PHE A 323 21.51 -22.71 -0.60
N VAL A 324 21.09 -23.93 -0.25
CA VAL A 324 21.19 -24.45 1.12
C VAL A 324 22.66 -24.58 1.54
N ASP A 325 23.51 -25.13 0.68
CA ASP A 325 24.94 -25.32 0.94
C ASP A 325 25.66 -23.98 1.17
N PHE A 326 25.33 -22.96 0.38
CA PHE A 326 25.84 -21.59 0.57
C PHE A 326 25.46 -21.03 1.94
N ASN A 327 24.17 -21.11 2.32
CA ASN A 327 23.71 -20.58 3.59
C ASN A 327 24.34 -21.32 4.79
N ARG A 328 24.47 -22.65 4.70
CA ARG A 328 25.17 -23.44 5.73
C ARG A 328 26.66 -23.07 5.83
N LYS A 329 27.32 -22.79 4.71
CA LYS A 329 28.72 -22.33 4.71
C LYS A 329 28.86 -20.95 5.33
N LEU A 330 27.99 -20.01 4.97
CA LEU A 330 27.96 -18.66 5.55
C LEU A 330 27.80 -18.74 7.08
N GLU A 331 26.83 -19.51 7.54
CA GLU A 331 26.57 -19.76 8.96
C GLU A 331 27.78 -20.34 9.72
N LYS A 332 28.54 -21.24 9.08
CA LYS A 332 29.77 -21.82 9.64
C LYS A 332 30.92 -20.82 9.70
N VAL A 333 31.12 -20.03 8.64
CA VAL A 333 32.16 -18.99 8.60
C VAL A 333 31.89 -17.94 9.68
N VAL A 334 30.64 -17.49 9.82
CA VAL A 334 30.26 -16.54 10.87
C VAL A 334 30.56 -17.10 12.26
N ASN A 335 30.20 -18.36 12.52
CA ASN A 335 30.51 -19.00 13.80
C ASN A 335 32.02 -19.14 14.05
N MET A 336 32.80 -19.52 13.02
CA MET A 336 34.26 -19.63 13.10
C MET A 336 34.94 -18.31 13.45
N LEU A 337 34.41 -17.20 12.92
CA LEU A 337 34.89 -15.84 13.20
C LEU A 337 34.40 -15.30 14.55
N GLY A 338 33.73 -16.13 15.36
CA GLY A 338 33.15 -15.74 16.64
C GLY A 338 32.01 -14.74 16.51
N GLY A 339 31.36 -14.69 15.34
CA GLY A 339 30.21 -13.86 15.04
C GLY A 339 28.87 -14.53 15.36
N GLN A 340 27.78 -13.83 15.05
CA GLN A 340 26.41 -14.26 15.27
C GLN A 340 25.53 -13.92 14.07
N LYS A 341 24.47 -14.70 13.88
CA LYS A 341 23.44 -14.45 12.86
C LYS A 341 22.18 -13.90 13.51
N TRP A 342 21.54 -12.93 12.84
CA TRP A 342 20.23 -12.44 13.27
C TRP A 342 19.13 -13.43 12.91
N LEU A 343 18.41 -13.88 13.93
CA LEU A 343 17.47 -15.01 13.86
C LEU A 343 16.10 -14.65 13.25
N TYR A 344 15.89 -13.40 12.82
CA TYR A 344 14.69 -13.04 12.06
C TYR A 344 14.67 -13.69 10.67
N ALA A 345 15.85 -14.01 10.13
CA ALA A 345 15.99 -14.69 8.86
C ALA A 345 15.96 -16.21 9.02
N ARG A 346 15.72 -16.94 7.91
CA ARG A 346 15.69 -18.40 7.92
C ARG A 346 17.01 -18.99 8.39
N THR A 347 16.95 -19.95 9.30
CA THR A 347 18.11 -20.63 9.86
C THR A 347 18.34 -21.99 9.20
N TYR A 348 19.59 -22.26 8.79
CA TYR A 348 20.00 -23.50 8.13
C TYR A 348 20.89 -24.40 9.03
N TYR A 349 21.13 -24.01 10.29
CA TYR A 349 21.78 -24.83 11.31
C TYR A 349 21.01 -26.15 11.53
N THR A 350 21.75 -27.24 11.74
CA THR A 350 21.20 -28.41 12.44
C THR A 350 20.84 -28.04 13.88
N GLU A 351 20.00 -28.84 14.53
CA GLU A 351 19.60 -28.57 15.91
C GLU A 351 20.82 -28.59 16.84
N GLU A 352 21.76 -29.53 16.61
CA GLU A 352 23.01 -29.62 17.36
C GLU A 352 23.93 -28.40 17.11
N GLU A 353 24.09 -27.96 15.86
CA GLU A 353 24.86 -26.75 15.53
C GLU A 353 24.22 -25.51 16.20
N PHE A 354 22.88 -25.41 16.19
CA PHE A 354 22.17 -24.29 16.80
C PHE A 354 22.39 -24.22 18.31
N TRP A 355 22.17 -25.32 19.04
CA TRP A 355 22.35 -25.36 20.49
C TRP A 355 23.81 -25.35 20.94
N SER A 356 24.77 -25.52 20.03
CA SER A 356 26.18 -25.25 20.31
C SER A 356 26.51 -23.75 20.40
N ILE A 357 25.65 -22.90 19.84
CA ILE A 357 25.81 -21.44 19.77
C ILE A 357 24.94 -20.73 20.81
N TYR A 358 23.75 -21.27 21.11
CA TYR A 358 22.77 -20.68 22.01
C TYR A 358 22.59 -21.50 23.30
N ASP A 359 22.41 -20.82 24.43
CA ASP A 359 22.25 -21.45 25.75
C ASP A 359 20.91 -22.18 25.89
N ARG A 360 20.88 -23.46 25.54
CA ARG A 360 19.68 -24.28 25.64
C ARG A 360 19.16 -24.38 27.07
N ASP A 361 20.03 -24.61 28.04
CA ASP A 361 19.62 -24.92 29.42
C ASP A 361 18.93 -23.73 30.07
N THR A 362 19.48 -22.53 29.88
CA THR A 362 18.84 -21.29 30.37
C THR A 362 17.48 -21.07 29.70
N LEU A 363 17.36 -21.31 28.39
CA LEU A 363 16.12 -21.11 27.64
C LEU A 363 15.03 -22.10 28.01
N ASP A 364 15.38 -23.38 28.11
CA ASP A 364 14.44 -24.41 28.53
C ASP A 364 14.03 -24.20 29.99
N GLY A 365 14.94 -23.73 30.85
CA GLY A 365 14.64 -23.31 32.22
C GLY A 365 13.62 -22.17 32.30
N LEU A 366 13.79 -21.11 31.51
CA LEU A 366 12.83 -20.00 31.41
C LEU A 366 11.47 -20.49 30.88
N ARG A 367 11.47 -21.39 29.90
CA ARG A 367 10.23 -21.96 29.34
C ARG A 367 9.46 -22.83 30.31
N GLN A 368 10.16 -23.53 31.20
CA GLN A 368 9.53 -24.26 32.30
C GLN A 368 8.96 -23.28 33.34
N LYS A 369 9.76 -22.31 33.78
CA LYS A 369 9.38 -21.30 34.78
C LYS A 369 8.14 -20.50 34.38
N TYR A 370 8.05 -20.08 33.11
CA TYR A 370 6.96 -19.25 32.60
C TYR A 370 5.88 -20.03 31.83
N HIS A 371 5.81 -21.35 32.05
CA HIS A 371 4.76 -22.23 31.53
C HIS A 371 4.62 -22.25 29.99
N THR A 372 5.71 -22.06 29.25
CA THR A 372 5.71 -22.04 27.77
C THR A 372 6.31 -23.29 27.14
N SER A 373 6.51 -24.36 27.91
CA SER A 373 7.06 -25.63 27.41
C SER A 373 6.25 -26.26 26.26
N TYR A 374 4.95 -25.97 26.17
CA TYR A 374 4.06 -26.43 25.10
C TYR A 374 4.13 -25.58 23.82
N LEU A 375 4.68 -24.36 23.89
CA LEU A 375 4.90 -23.50 22.72
C LEU A 375 6.14 -23.97 21.95
N PRO A 376 6.32 -23.62 20.67
CA PRO A 376 7.57 -23.92 19.96
C PRO A 376 8.78 -23.32 20.68
N ASN A 377 9.88 -24.07 20.76
CA ASN A 377 11.17 -23.54 21.23
C ASN A 377 11.79 -22.60 20.17
N LEU A 378 12.91 -21.95 20.52
CA LEU A 378 13.55 -20.99 19.63
C LEU A 378 14.00 -21.63 18.30
N TYR A 379 14.68 -22.77 18.35
CA TYR A 379 15.10 -23.49 17.15
C TYR A 379 13.91 -23.82 16.25
N GLN A 380 12.83 -24.36 16.83
CA GLN A 380 11.59 -24.70 16.11
C GLN A 380 10.93 -23.49 15.45
N LYS A 381 11.14 -22.29 15.99
CA LYS A 381 10.59 -21.04 15.47
C LYS A 381 11.39 -20.50 14.27
N VAL A 382 12.70 -20.71 14.26
CA VAL A 382 13.61 -20.12 13.26
C VAL A 382 14.05 -21.11 12.18
N GLN A 383 13.94 -22.41 12.46
CA GLN A 383 14.27 -23.47 11.51
C GLN A 383 13.39 -23.39 10.26
N ILE A 384 13.95 -23.89 9.16
CA ILE A 384 13.19 -24.10 7.95
C ILE A 384 12.31 -25.33 8.15
N GLN A 385 11.02 -25.23 7.84
CA GLN A 385 10.13 -26.38 7.94
C GLN A 385 10.65 -27.54 7.07
N PRO A 386 10.87 -28.74 7.66
CA PRO A 386 11.40 -29.88 6.93
C PRO A 386 10.46 -30.34 5.81
N GLU A 387 11.03 -30.77 4.69
CA GLU A 387 10.32 -31.16 3.46
C GLU A 387 9.30 -32.29 3.62
N GLU A 388 9.29 -33.01 4.74
CA GLU A 388 8.43 -34.17 4.93
C GLU A 388 6.93 -33.82 4.95
N VAL A 389 6.56 -32.60 5.33
CA VAL A 389 5.17 -32.10 5.24
C VAL A 389 4.74 -31.84 3.79
N VAL A 390 5.69 -31.67 2.85
CA VAL A 390 5.41 -31.46 1.42
C VAL A 390 5.31 -32.79 0.66
N LYS A 391 5.94 -33.87 1.15
CA LYS A 391 5.92 -35.19 0.48
C LYS A 391 4.56 -35.91 0.55
N LYS A 392 3.65 -35.53 1.46
CA LYS A 392 2.26 -36.07 1.55
C LYS A 392 1.22 -35.29 0.72
N ARG A 393 1.62 -34.64 -0.38
CA ARG A 393 0.73 -33.80 -1.18
C ARG A 393 0.33 -34.46 -2.51
N SER A 394 -0.95 -34.38 -2.83
CA SER A 394 -1.59 -34.88 -4.06
C SER A 394 -0.85 -34.40 -5.33
N TRP A 395 -0.93 -35.16 -6.42
CA TRP A 395 -0.34 -34.80 -7.71
C TRP A 395 -0.80 -33.43 -8.22
N THR A 396 -2.04 -33.02 -7.92
CA THR A 396 -2.57 -31.69 -8.29
C THR A 396 -1.83 -30.53 -7.60
N SER A 397 -1.45 -30.70 -6.34
CA SER A 397 -0.61 -29.72 -5.63
C SER A 397 0.83 -29.69 -6.14
N ARG A 398 1.38 -30.81 -6.59
CA ARG A 398 2.71 -30.84 -7.23
C ARG A 398 2.73 -30.10 -8.56
N LEU A 399 1.66 -30.25 -9.37
CA LEU A 399 1.49 -29.49 -10.60
C LEU A 399 1.32 -27.99 -10.32
N GLY A 400 0.52 -27.62 -9.31
CA GLY A 400 0.37 -26.24 -8.87
C GLY A 400 1.69 -25.61 -8.40
N ASP A 401 2.48 -26.33 -7.59
CA ASP A 401 3.79 -25.88 -7.12
C ASP A 401 4.79 -25.73 -8.29
N TRP A 402 4.72 -26.62 -9.29
CA TRP A 402 5.53 -26.52 -10.50
C TRP A 402 5.16 -25.29 -11.34
N VAL A 403 3.87 -25.06 -11.60
CA VAL A 403 3.39 -23.85 -12.31
C VAL A 403 3.79 -22.57 -11.56
N LEU A 404 3.65 -22.56 -10.24
CA LEU A 404 4.06 -21.44 -9.38
C LEU A 404 5.59 -21.30 -9.24
N SER A 405 6.38 -22.29 -9.68
CA SER A 405 7.85 -22.19 -9.72
C SER A 405 8.38 -21.66 -11.06
N CYS A 406 7.53 -21.59 -12.08
CA CYS A 406 7.93 -21.05 -13.38
C CYS A 406 7.97 -19.52 -13.35
N TRP A 407 9.05 -18.95 -13.86
CA TRP A 407 9.13 -17.53 -14.16
C TRP A 407 8.20 -17.18 -15.34
N PRO A 408 7.43 -16.06 -15.32
CA PRO A 408 7.31 -15.06 -14.25
C PRO A 408 6.13 -15.30 -13.28
N ILE A 409 5.43 -16.44 -13.39
CA ILE A 409 4.16 -16.76 -12.70
C ILE A 409 4.28 -16.62 -11.18
N SER A 410 5.37 -17.09 -10.58
CA SER A 410 5.64 -16.98 -9.13
C SER A 410 5.51 -15.54 -8.62
N GLY A 411 6.30 -14.64 -9.22
CA GLY A 411 6.32 -13.23 -8.87
C GLY A 411 5.00 -12.52 -9.18
N ALA A 412 4.37 -12.82 -10.32
CA ALA A 412 3.08 -12.26 -10.68
C ALA A 412 1.98 -12.66 -9.68
N TYR A 413 1.99 -13.91 -9.22
CA TYR A 413 1.11 -14.39 -8.15
C TYR A 413 1.34 -13.64 -6.83
N GLY A 414 2.60 -13.44 -6.45
CA GLY A 414 2.97 -12.64 -5.27
C GLY A 414 2.44 -11.21 -5.34
N LEU A 415 2.69 -10.51 -6.46
CA LEU A 415 2.19 -9.15 -6.69
C LEU A 415 0.66 -9.08 -6.70
N MET A 416 -0.01 -9.97 -7.43
CA MET A 416 -1.46 -10.00 -7.50
C MET A 416 -2.10 -10.20 -6.10
N HIS A 417 -1.47 -11.03 -5.26
CA HIS A 417 -1.91 -11.24 -3.89
C HIS A 417 -1.75 -9.98 -3.01
N THR A 418 -0.73 -9.14 -3.26
CA THR A 418 -0.61 -7.84 -2.59
C THR A 418 -1.74 -6.89 -2.99
N PHE A 419 -2.11 -6.82 -4.28
CA PHE A 419 -3.20 -5.95 -4.77
C PHE A 419 -4.58 -6.37 -4.24
N TRP A 420 -4.81 -7.67 -4.01
CA TRP A 420 -6.06 -8.16 -3.43
C TRP A 420 -6.20 -7.91 -1.92
N HIS A 421 -5.09 -7.89 -1.18
CA HIS A 421 -5.08 -7.55 0.24
C HIS A 421 -4.72 -6.07 0.44
N LYS A 422 -5.74 -5.19 0.33
CA LYS A 422 -5.58 -3.73 0.46
C LYS A 422 -5.07 -3.23 1.83
N ASP A 423 -4.95 -4.09 2.83
CA ASP A 423 -4.46 -3.71 4.17
C ASP A 423 -3.00 -3.23 4.13
N TYR A 424 -2.23 -3.57 3.08
CA TYR A 424 -0.81 -3.24 2.93
C TYR A 424 -0.54 -1.90 2.23
N PHE A 425 -1.37 -1.50 1.27
CA PHE A 425 -1.27 -0.19 0.60
C PHE A 425 -1.85 0.95 1.45
N GLY A 426 -2.72 0.63 2.42
CA GLY A 426 -3.54 1.61 3.14
C GLY A 426 -3.12 1.96 4.57
N SER A 427 -2.08 1.34 5.14
CA SER A 427 -1.71 1.61 6.54
C SER A 427 -0.38 2.36 6.70
N ASP A 428 -0.56 3.61 7.12
CA ASP A 428 0.35 4.56 7.78
C ASP A 428 1.34 5.40 6.96
N VAL A 429 1.80 5.03 5.76
CA VAL A 429 2.75 5.89 5.00
C VAL A 429 2.05 7.10 4.34
N HIS A 430 0.82 6.96 3.87
CA HIS A 430 0.03 8.11 3.38
C HIS A 430 -0.58 8.98 4.50
N LEU A 431 -0.63 8.46 5.73
CA LEU A 431 -0.97 9.23 6.95
C LEU A 431 0.21 10.08 7.44
N TRP A 432 1.44 9.62 7.24
CA TRP A 432 2.69 10.27 7.63
C TRP A 432 2.89 11.64 6.98
N ARG A 433 2.58 11.78 5.68
CA ARG A 433 2.72 13.05 4.94
C ARG A 433 1.76 14.17 5.38
N ARG A 434 0.67 13.85 6.10
CA ARG A 434 -0.46 14.78 6.36
C ARG A 434 -0.37 15.55 7.68
N ARG A 435 0.59 15.24 8.59
CA ARG A 435 0.69 15.91 9.90
C ARG A 435 1.84 16.91 10.03
N LEU A 436 2.93 16.77 9.26
CA LEU A 436 4.12 17.63 9.43
C LEU A 436 4.06 18.94 8.61
N THR A 437 3.18 19.04 7.62
CA THR A 437 2.87 20.31 6.94
C THR A 437 1.50 20.79 7.38
N ALA A 438 1.45 21.64 8.41
CA ALA A 438 0.21 22.28 8.83
C ALA A 438 -0.34 23.20 7.71
N LYS A 439 -1.32 22.70 6.94
CA LYS A 439 -2.43 23.48 6.37
C LYS A 439 -3.72 22.61 6.37
N PRO A 440 -4.89 23.17 6.69
CA PRO A 440 -6.02 22.42 7.21
C PRO A 440 -6.84 21.69 6.12
N THR A 441 -7.20 20.44 6.39
CA THR A 441 -8.47 19.80 5.99
C THR A 441 -8.84 19.81 4.49
N MET A 442 -8.01 19.26 3.60
CA MET A 442 -8.53 18.91 2.26
C MET A 442 -7.98 17.68 1.55
N CYS A 443 -6.85 17.12 1.96
CA CYS A 443 -6.43 15.81 1.47
C CYS A 443 -6.84 14.76 2.49
N ARG A 444 -8.12 14.37 2.54
CA ARG A 444 -8.56 13.14 3.24
C ARG A 444 -9.25 12.17 2.28
N GLN A 445 -9.29 12.52 0.99
CA GLN A 445 -10.38 12.11 0.11
C GLN A 445 -9.95 11.40 -1.18
N ALA A 446 -8.66 11.14 -1.39
CA ALA A 446 -8.17 10.44 -2.58
C ALA A 446 -7.92 8.93 -2.36
N ASP A 447 -7.57 8.47 -1.15
CA ASP A 447 -7.01 7.12 -0.97
C ASP A 447 -8.04 6.05 -0.54
N ASP A 448 -9.20 6.47 -0.01
CA ASP A 448 -10.34 5.57 0.29
C ASP A 448 -11.36 5.47 -0.87
N VAL A 449 -11.00 6.02 -2.02
CA VAL A 449 -11.79 6.05 -3.26
C VAL A 449 -11.94 4.63 -3.84
N THR A 450 -11.09 3.67 -3.51
CA THR A 450 -10.92 2.46 -4.33
C THR A 450 -11.88 1.30 -4.05
N ARG A 451 -12.89 1.44 -3.18
CA ARG A 451 -13.92 0.40 -2.97
C ARG A 451 -15.24 0.64 -3.70
N TYR A 452 -15.51 1.88 -4.12
CA TYR A 452 -16.75 2.25 -4.81
C TYR A 452 -16.53 2.98 -6.15
N ASN A 453 -15.28 3.24 -6.52
CA ASN A 453 -14.97 4.02 -7.72
C ASN A 453 -14.48 3.19 -8.90
N PHE A 454 -14.38 1.86 -8.85
CA PHE A 454 -13.98 1.10 -10.05
C PHE A 454 -15.00 1.27 -11.21
N PRO A 455 -16.32 1.11 -11.00
CA PRO A 455 -17.30 1.40 -12.06
C PRO A 455 -17.33 2.89 -12.47
N VAL A 456 -17.08 3.81 -11.53
CA VAL A 456 -17.06 5.25 -11.81
C VAL A 456 -15.84 5.63 -12.66
N VAL A 457 -14.66 5.13 -12.31
CA VAL A 457 -13.41 5.33 -13.06
C VAL A 457 -13.52 4.65 -14.43
N SER A 458 -14.03 3.42 -14.49
CA SER A 458 -14.28 2.73 -15.75
C SER A 458 -15.21 3.54 -16.66
N LEU A 459 -16.33 4.06 -16.13
CA LEU A 459 -17.24 4.93 -16.88
C LEU A 459 -16.52 6.18 -17.43
N ILE A 460 -15.70 6.85 -16.62
CA ILE A 460 -14.92 8.01 -17.04
C ILE A 460 -13.92 7.63 -18.15
N CYS A 461 -13.19 6.53 -17.99
CA CYS A 461 -12.25 6.05 -19.00
C CYS A 461 -12.94 5.75 -20.34
N TRP A 462 -14.11 5.11 -20.32
CA TRP A 462 -14.90 4.85 -21.53
C TRP A 462 -15.36 6.16 -22.20
N LEU A 463 -15.85 7.12 -21.42
CA LEU A 463 -16.25 8.42 -21.96
C LEU A 463 -15.08 9.21 -22.54
N LEU A 464 -13.90 9.17 -21.91
CA LEU A 464 -12.68 9.78 -22.45
C LEU A 464 -12.24 9.13 -23.76
N CYS A 465 -12.27 7.80 -23.83
CA CYS A 465 -11.93 7.05 -25.03
C CYS A 465 -12.87 7.39 -26.21
N LEU A 466 -14.18 7.46 -25.96
CA LEU A 466 -15.15 7.83 -27.00
C LEU A 466 -14.99 9.28 -27.47
N ASN A 467 -14.71 10.22 -26.56
CA ASN A 467 -14.43 11.61 -26.93
C ASN A 467 -13.12 11.73 -27.74
N LEU A 468 -12.10 10.93 -27.40
CA LEU A 468 -10.85 10.89 -28.16
C LEU A 468 -11.10 10.43 -29.61
N PHE A 469 -11.91 9.39 -29.81
CA PHE A 469 -12.29 8.95 -31.15
C PHE A 469 -13.06 10.02 -31.92
N ASN A 470 -14.03 10.70 -31.28
CA ASN A 470 -14.75 11.80 -31.94
C ASN A 470 -13.80 12.91 -32.41
N VAL A 471 -12.79 13.26 -31.61
CA VAL A 471 -11.78 14.27 -31.97
C VAL A 471 -10.91 13.79 -33.13
N ILE A 472 -10.38 12.57 -33.05
CA ILE A 472 -9.54 11.98 -34.11
C ILE A 472 -10.31 11.91 -35.43
N ASN A 473 -11.55 11.43 -35.39
CA ASN A 473 -12.39 11.28 -36.58
C ASN A 473 -12.70 12.62 -37.24
N ALA A 474 -13.01 13.65 -36.43
CA ALA A 474 -13.26 14.99 -36.94
C ALA A 474 -12.03 15.61 -37.61
N PHE A 475 -10.80 15.28 -37.15
CA PHE A 475 -9.56 15.76 -37.78
C PHE A 475 -9.19 15.01 -39.07
N ILE A 476 -9.40 13.70 -39.10
CA ILE A 476 -9.02 12.87 -40.26
C ILE A 476 -10.04 13.01 -41.40
N TRP A 477 -11.33 13.09 -41.09
CA TRP A 477 -12.42 13.16 -42.08
C TRP A 477 -13.30 14.42 -41.89
N PRO A 478 -12.74 15.63 -42.05
CA PRO A 478 -13.41 16.90 -41.72
C PRO A 478 -14.44 17.37 -42.77
N ASN A 479 -14.30 16.94 -44.02
CA ASN A 479 -15.10 17.38 -45.17
C ASN A 479 -15.84 16.20 -45.81
N ASN A 480 -16.60 16.42 -46.89
CA ASN A 480 -17.29 15.37 -47.67
C ASN A 480 -16.52 14.92 -48.93
N ASP A 481 -15.21 15.19 -49.01
CA ASP A 481 -14.36 14.86 -50.18
C ASP A 481 -13.85 13.42 -50.11
N MET A 482 -14.64 12.46 -50.62
CA MET A 482 -14.39 11.03 -50.45
C MET A 482 -13.10 10.51 -51.12
N ASP A 483 -12.61 11.20 -52.16
CA ASP A 483 -11.47 10.76 -52.97
C ASP A 483 -10.13 11.00 -52.27
N SER A 484 -10.03 12.06 -51.45
CA SER A 484 -8.83 12.38 -50.67
C SER A 484 -8.77 11.62 -49.33
N TRP A 485 -9.85 10.95 -48.92
CA TRP A 485 -9.90 10.29 -47.62
C TRP A 485 -9.00 9.06 -47.52
N TRP A 486 -8.19 9.05 -46.48
CA TRP A 486 -7.55 7.84 -46.00
C TRP A 486 -8.60 6.77 -45.66
N SER A 487 -8.27 5.51 -45.98
CA SER A 487 -9.16 4.37 -45.82
C SER A 487 -9.43 4.00 -44.36
N GLY A 488 -8.72 4.59 -43.39
CA GLY A 488 -8.88 4.30 -41.96
C GLY A 488 -8.35 2.94 -41.52
N ALA A 489 -7.57 2.27 -42.38
CA ALA A 489 -7.05 0.93 -42.11
C ALA A 489 -6.20 0.90 -40.83
N GLY A 490 -6.46 -0.07 -39.94
CA GLY A 490 -5.84 -0.18 -38.62
C GLY A 490 -6.57 0.63 -37.54
N LEU A 491 -6.86 1.92 -37.77
CA LEU A 491 -7.58 2.76 -36.80
C LEU A 491 -9.04 2.31 -36.67
N CYS A 492 -9.78 2.29 -37.78
CA CYS A 492 -11.20 1.90 -37.77
C CYS A 492 -11.40 0.44 -37.37
N ASP A 493 -10.41 -0.45 -37.60
CA ASP A 493 -10.45 -1.85 -37.17
C ASP A 493 -10.51 -2.01 -35.65
N VAL A 494 -9.80 -1.14 -34.94
CA VAL A 494 -9.82 -1.09 -33.47
C VAL A 494 -11.05 -0.32 -33.00
N GLU A 495 -11.31 0.83 -33.60
CA GLU A 495 -12.35 1.75 -33.15
C GLU A 495 -13.75 1.12 -33.17
N VAL A 496 -14.12 0.42 -34.25
CA VAL A 496 -15.43 -0.25 -34.34
C VAL A 496 -15.62 -1.31 -33.26
N LYS A 497 -14.56 -2.04 -32.89
CA LYS A 497 -14.63 -3.03 -31.81
C LYS A 497 -14.82 -2.33 -30.45
N VAL A 498 -14.06 -1.28 -30.19
CA VAL A 498 -14.15 -0.51 -28.93
C VAL A 498 -15.51 0.20 -28.80
N MET A 499 -16.07 0.72 -29.90
CA MET A 499 -17.42 1.31 -29.91
C MET A 499 -18.50 0.28 -29.53
N ILE A 500 -18.45 -0.93 -30.09
CA ILE A 500 -19.37 -2.01 -29.71
C ILE A 500 -19.25 -2.36 -28.22
N ALA A 501 -18.03 -2.44 -27.71
CA ALA A 501 -17.78 -2.67 -26.28
C ALA A 501 -18.43 -1.58 -25.41
N SER A 502 -18.36 -0.32 -25.87
CA SER A 502 -18.88 0.83 -25.13
C SER A 502 -20.40 0.80 -24.98
N TYR A 503 -21.15 0.27 -25.98
CA TYR A 503 -22.61 0.18 -25.94
C TYR A 503 -23.12 -0.66 -24.78
N VAL A 504 -22.36 -1.66 -24.34
CA VAL A 504 -22.67 -2.48 -23.16
C VAL A 504 -21.92 -2.03 -21.90
N ALA A 505 -20.71 -1.48 -22.04
CA ALA A 505 -19.90 -1.04 -20.91
C ALA A 505 -20.50 0.17 -20.20
N VAL A 506 -20.94 1.19 -20.93
CA VAL A 506 -21.53 2.41 -20.35
C VAL A 506 -22.75 2.09 -19.47
N PRO A 507 -23.78 1.37 -19.97
CA PRO A 507 -24.90 0.98 -19.11
C PRO A 507 -24.51 -0.05 -18.04
N GLY A 508 -23.55 -0.94 -18.31
CA GLY A 508 -23.02 -1.88 -17.31
C GLY A 508 -22.39 -1.18 -16.10
N ASN A 509 -21.64 -0.12 -16.34
CA ASN A 509 -21.10 0.74 -15.30
C ASN A 509 -22.22 1.38 -14.46
N LEU A 510 -23.31 1.84 -15.08
CA LEU A 510 -24.46 2.40 -14.36
C LEU A 510 -25.14 1.36 -13.47
N VAL A 511 -25.30 0.11 -13.93
CA VAL A 511 -25.82 -0.98 -13.08
C VAL A 511 -24.99 -1.13 -11.82
N CYS A 512 -23.66 -1.20 -11.96
CA CYS A 512 -22.75 -1.35 -10.83
C CYS A 512 -22.80 -0.15 -9.88
N ILE A 513 -22.85 1.08 -10.40
CA ILE A 513 -22.98 2.30 -9.59
C ILE A 513 -24.30 2.30 -8.81
N PHE A 514 -25.45 2.11 -9.46
CA PHE A 514 -26.74 2.12 -8.78
C PHE A 514 -26.90 0.97 -7.79
N ARG A 515 -26.37 -0.22 -8.10
CA ARG A 515 -26.33 -1.35 -7.17
C ARG A 515 -25.50 -1.04 -5.93
N ALA A 516 -24.33 -0.44 -6.09
CA ALA A 516 -23.48 -0.03 -4.98
C ALA A 516 -24.17 1.03 -4.12
N LEU A 517 -24.77 2.06 -4.73
CA LEU A 517 -25.54 3.10 -4.03
C LEU A 517 -26.75 2.50 -3.30
N ALA A 518 -27.47 1.56 -3.91
CA ALA A 518 -28.59 0.87 -3.28
C ALA A 518 -28.14 0.07 -2.05
N GLY A 519 -27.00 -0.63 -2.14
CA GLY A 519 -26.41 -1.39 -1.05
C GLY A 519 -26.00 -0.53 0.15
N MET A 520 -25.48 0.68 -0.09
CA MET A 520 -25.09 1.61 0.99
C MET A 520 -26.27 2.09 1.83
N ILE A 521 -27.47 2.22 1.23
CA ILE A 521 -28.68 2.68 1.92
C ILE A 521 -29.45 1.49 2.53
N ASP A 522 -28.88 0.28 2.53
CA ASP A 522 -29.54 -0.91 3.09
C ASP A 522 -29.40 -0.98 4.62
N THR A 523 -30.44 -0.54 5.33
CA THR A 523 -30.47 -0.51 6.80
C THR A 523 -30.44 -1.91 7.45
N ARG A 524 -30.76 -2.98 6.72
CA ARG A 524 -30.72 -4.35 7.27
C ARG A 524 -29.31 -4.93 7.33
N ARG A 525 -28.36 -4.36 6.58
CA ARG A 525 -26.97 -4.86 6.48
C ARG A 525 -25.93 -3.82 6.87
N ALA A 526 -26.35 -2.59 7.22
CA ALA A 526 -25.46 -1.47 7.52
C ALA A 526 -24.51 -1.70 8.72
N MET A 527 -24.84 -2.63 9.63
CA MET A 527 -24.02 -2.93 10.82
C MET A 527 -23.14 -4.18 10.69
N LEU A 528 -23.22 -4.91 9.57
CA LEU A 528 -22.46 -6.15 9.37
C LEU A 528 -21.30 -5.91 8.42
N VAL A 529 -20.07 -6.10 8.90
CA VAL A 529 -18.88 -6.10 8.05
C VAL A 529 -19.06 -7.18 6.96
N PRO A 530 -18.98 -6.85 5.67
CA PRO A 530 -19.28 -7.81 4.60
C PRO A 530 -18.30 -8.99 4.64
N SER A 531 -18.84 -10.21 4.57
CA SER A 531 -18.06 -11.46 4.58
C SER A 531 -17.10 -11.55 3.38
N LYS A 532 -16.04 -12.36 3.49
CA LYS A 532 -15.07 -12.57 2.41
C LYS A 532 -15.76 -13.02 1.10
N GLN A 533 -16.75 -13.91 1.21
CA GLN A 533 -17.54 -14.38 0.06
C GLN A 533 -18.37 -13.26 -0.56
N GLN A 534 -19.04 -12.44 0.26
CA GLN A 534 -19.83 -11.30 -0.23
C GLN A 534 -18.95 -10.25 -0.93
N ARG A 535 -17.73 -10.02 -0.43
CA ARG A 535 -16.75 -9.13 -1.07
C ARG A 535 -16.31 -9.66 -2.43
N ARG A 536 -16.03 -10.97 -2.54
CA ARG A 536 -15.68 -11.62 -3.82
C ARG A 536 -16.82 -11.56 -4.82
N TRP A 537 -18.05 -11.78 -4.37
CA TRP A 537 -19.24 -11.69 -5.21
C TRP A 537 -19.46 -10.28 -5.76
N ASN A 538 -19.35 -9.26 -4.91
CA ASN A 538 -19.46 -7.86 -5.32
C ASN A 538 -18.40 -7.48 -6.36
N LEU A 539 -17.15 -7.88 -6.15
CA LEU A 539 -16.07 -7.66 -7.11
C LEU A 539 -16.32 -8.43 -8.42
N GLY A 540 -16.83 -9.66 -8.33
CA GLY A 540 -17.18 -10.48 -9.49
C GLY A 540 -18.23 -9.81 -10.37
N ILE A 541 -19.28 -9.23 -9.78
CA ILE A 541 -20.31 -8.47 -10.52
C ILE A 541 -19.70 -7.24 -11.18
N ASP A 542 -18.87 -6.48 -10.46
CA ASP A 542 -18.25 -5.27 -11.02
C ASP A 542 -17.33 -5.63 -12.21
N MET A 543 -16.52 -6.69 -12.11
CA MET A 543 -15.70 -7.17 -13.22
C MET A 543 -16.53 -7.73 -14.38
N LEU A 544 -17.66 -8.38 -14.09
CA LEU A 544 -18.56 -8.92 -15.11
C LEU A 544 -19.05 -7.81 -16.05
N PHE A 545 -19.63 -6.74 -15.50
CA PHE A 545 -20.23 -5.67 -16.31
C PHE A 545 -19.22 -4.64 -16.83
N CYS A 546 -18.16 -4.35 -16.08
CA CYS A 546 -17.18 -3.33 -16.48
C CYS A 546 -16.11 -3.86 -17.44
N VAL A 547 -15.85 -5.18 -17.46
CA VAL A 547 -14.73 -5.76 -18.23
C VAL A 547 -15.17 -6.97 -19.06
N ILE A 548 -15.74 -8.01 -18.45
CA ILE A 548 -15.99 -9.29 -19.13
C ILE A 548 -17.02 -9.14 -20.25
N VAL A 549 -18.18 -8.54 -19.97
CA VAL A 549 -19.25 -8.33 -20.97
C VAL A 549 -18.76 -7.46 -22.14
N PRO A 550 -18.08 -6.32 -21.93
CA PRO A 550 -17.49 -5.53 -23.02
C PRO A 550 -16.48 -6.30 -23.87
N VAL A 551 -15.58 -7.08 -23.25
CA VAL A 551 -14.59 -7.90 -23.97
C VAL A 551 -15.27 -9.00 -24.79
N LEU A 552 -16.31 -9.63 -24.24
CA LEU A 552 -17.11 -10.60 -24.98
C LEU A 552 -17.80 -9.95 -26.18
N ALA A 553 -18.41 -8.77 -26.00
CA ALA A 553 -19.04 -8.03 -27.10
C ALA A 553 -18.05 -7.69 -28.23
N MET A 554 -16.81 -7.31 -27.90
CA MET A 554 -15.75 -7.10 -28.88
C MET A 554 -15.42 -8.37 -29.66
N ALA A 555 -15.24 -9.49 -28.95
CA ALA A 555 -14.87 -10.77 -29.54
C ALA A 555 -15.99 -11.31 -30.45
N THR A 556 -17.26 -11.19 -30.02
CA THR A 556 -18.41 -11.69 -30.78
C THR A 556 -18.80 -10.79 -31.95
N HIS A 557 -18.30 -9.54 -32.02
CA HIS A 557 -18.67 -8.59 -33.07
C HIS A 557 -18.44 -9.14 -34.48
N ILE A 558 -17.41 -9.97 -34.70
CA ILE A 558 -17.14 -10.54 -36.03
C ILE A 558 -18.31 -11.36 -36.59
N VAL A 559 -19.16 -11.94 -35.73
CA VAL A 559 -20.24 -12.83 -36.17
C VAL A 559 -21.33 -12.08 -36.93
N TYR A 560 -21.66 -10.87 -36.49
CA TYR A 560 -22.79 -10.07 -37.02
C TYR A 560 -22.32 -8.83 -37.78
N GLN A 561 -21.06 -8.83 -38.23
CA GLN A 561 -20.43 -7.73 -38.93
C GLN A 561 -20.55 -7.89 -40.45
N ALA A 562 -21.36 -7.03 -41.10
CA ALA A 562 -21.61 -7.11 -42.55
C ALA A 562 -20.47 -6.57 -43.42
N ASN A 563 -19.82 -5.49 -42.98
CA ASN A 563 -18.64 -4.93 -43.63
C ASN A 563 -17.55 -4.71 -42.58
N ARG A 564 -16.28 -4.68 -43.01
CA ARG A 564 -15.14 -4.42 -42.12
C ARG A 564 -15.32 -3.12 -41.31
N TYR A 565 -15.79 -2.05 -41.92
CA TYR A 565 -16.34 -0.85 -41.28
C TYR A 565 -16.90 0.07 -42.38
N ILE A 566 -17.73 1.05 -41.97
CA ILE A 566 -18.22 2.11 -42.85
C ILE A 566 -17.54 3.42 -42.45
N LEU A 567 -17.19 4.22 -43.44
CA LEU A 567 -16.62 5.54 -43.23
C LEU A 567 -17.64 6.61 -43.61
N VAL A 568 -18.00 7.46 -42.65
CA VAL A 568 -18.95 8.55 -42.87
C VAL A 568 -18.25 9.88 -42.62
N GLY A 569 -18.42 10.85 -43.53
CA GLY A 569 -17.84 12.18 -43.36
C GLY A 569 -18.23 12.82 -42.03
N ILE A 570 -17.35 13.62 -41.41
CA ILE A 570 -17.54 14.25 -40.09
C ILE A 570 -17.56 13.26 -38.91
N SER A 571 -18.22 12.10 -39.05
CA SER A 571 -18.41 11.10 -37.97
C SER A 571 -17.28 10.06 -37.91
N GLY A 572 -16.57 9.84 -39.02
CA GLY A 572 -15.45 8.90 -39.14
C GLY A 572 -15.89 7.45 -39.20
N CYS A 573 -15.26 6.60 -38.39
CA CYS A 573 -15.50 5.16 -38.38
C CYS A 573 -16.90 4.82 -37.78
N VAL A 574 -17.65 3.95 -38.47
CA VAL A 574 -19.00 3.50 -38.07
C VAL A 574 -19.11 1.97 -38.19
N ASN A 575 -19.86 1.37 -37.26
CA ASN A 575 -20.15 -0.06 -37.23
C ASN A 575 -21.09 -0.45 -38.38
N SER A 576 -20.84 -1.60 -39.02
CA SER A 576 -21.73 -2.19 -40.03
C SER A 576 -22.33 -3.48 -39.49
N PHE A 577 -23.65 -3.50 -39.31
CA PHE A 577 -24.37 -4.68 -38.83
C PHE A 577 -24.97 -5.47 -40.00
N ASP A 578 -25.05 -6.79 -39.84
CA ASP A 578 -25.83 -7.68 -40.72
C ASP A 578 -27.33 -7.49 -40.48
N GLU A 579 -28.15 -7.57 -41.53
CA GLU A 579 -29.61 -7.32 -41.44
C GLU A 579 -30.39 -8.57 -41.01
N SER A 580 -29.70 -9.62 -40.53
CA SER A 580 -30.35 -10.80 -39.95
C SER A 580 -30.76 -10.62 -38.50
N TRP A 581 -31.61 -11.53 -38.03
CA TRP A 581 -32.02 -11.64 -36.63
C TRP A 581 -30.85 -11.80 -35.64
N VAL A 582 -29.67 -12.22 -36.10
CA VAL A 582 -28.47 -12.42 -35.26
C VAL A 582 -27.97 -11.08 -34.69
N SER A 583 -28.03 -10.00 -35.47
CA SER A 583 -27.65 -8.66 -35.02
C SER A 583 -28.56 -8.14 -33.91
N LEU A 584 -29.87 -8.45 -33.97
CA LEU A 584 -30.80 -8.11 -32.90
C LEU A 584 -30.41 -8.81 -31.59
N ILE A 585 -30.16 -10.11 -31.64
CA ILE A 585 -29.90 -10.93 -30.44
C ILE A 585 -28.52 -10.65 -29.85
N LEU A 586 -27.49 -10.43 -30.67
CA LEU A 586 -26.12 -10.26 -30.19
C LEU A 586 -25.72 -8.81 -29.94
N ALA A 587 -26.31 -7.85 -30.65
CA ALA A 587 -25.89 -6.44 -30.56
C ALA A 587 -26.96 -5.53 -29.93
N TRP A 588 -28.16 -5.48 -30.50
CA TRP A 588 -29.10 -4.39 -30.20
C TRP A 588 -29.87 -4.57 -28.88
N ILE A 589 -30.24 -5.81 -28.51
CA ILE A 589 -31.09 -6.04 -27.34
C ILE A 589 -30.36 -5.86 -26.00
N TRP A 590 -29.06 -6.18 -25.93
CA TRP A 590 -28.30 -6.20 -24.67
C TRP A 590 -28.12 -4.83 -24.02
N PRO A 591 -27.73 -3.75 -24.74
CA PRO A 591 -27.68 -2.41 -24.16
C PRO A 591 -28.98 -1.99 -23.49
N LEU A 592 -30.14 -2.30 -24.11
CA LEU A 592 -31.46 -2.01 -23.56
C LEU A 592 -31.74 -2.82 -22.30
N LEU A 593 -31.47 -4.13 -22.30
CA LEU A 593 -31.66 -4.99 -21.11
C LEU A 593 -30.82 -4.53 -19.92
N ILE A 594 -29.55 -4.17 -20.16
CA ILE A 594 -28.64 -3.66 -19.12
C ILE A 594 -29.14 -2.29 -18.62
N CYS A 595 -29.64 -1.41 -19.50
CA CYS A 595 -30.26 -0.15 -19.09
C CYS A 595 -31.51 -0.35 -18.22
N LEU A 596 -32.35 -1.34 -18.52
CA LEU A 596 -33.52 -1.68 -17.70
C LEU A 596 -33.10 -2.20 -16.32
N MET A 597 -32.03 -2.99 -16.22
CA MET A 597 -31.44 -3.39 -14.94
C MET A 597 -30.92 -2.18 -14.14
N ALA A 598 -30.26 -1.23 -14.80
CA ALA A 598 -29.83 0.01 -14.16
C ALA A 598 -31.05 0.83 -13.67
N GLY A 599 -32.12 0.87 -14.46
CA GLY A 599 -33.40 1.47 -14.11
C GLY A 599 -34.03 0.87 -12.85
N TYR A 600 -34.02 -0.44 -12.72
CA TYR A 600 -34.49 -1.13 -11.51
C TYR A 600 -33.70 -0.71 -10.26
N TYR A 601 -32.37 -0.74 -10.31
CA TYR A 601 -31.55 -0.32 -9.16
C TYR A 601 -31.66 1.17 -8.87
N CYS A 602 -31.78 2.01 -9.90
CA CYS A 602 -32.06 3.43 -9.74
C CYS A 602 -33.39 3.67 -9.00
N GLY A 603 -34.47 2.98 -9.41
CA GLY A 603 -35.76 3.01 -8.72
C GLY A 603 -35.66 2.57 -7.26
N LEU A 604 -34.85 1.54 -6.97
CA LEU A 604 -34.59 1.08 -5.61
C LEU A 604 -33.86 2.13 -4.77
N VAL A 605 -32.87 2.84 -5.35
CA VAL A 605 -32.18 3.96 -4.68
C VAL A 605 -33.16 5.09 -4.38
N VAL A 606 -33.99 5.50 -5.34
CA VAL A 606 -35.00 6.55 -5.16
C VAL A 606 -35.99 6.18 -4.06
N TYR A 607 -36.52 4.95 -4.09
CA TYR A 607 -37.44 4.44 -3.08
C TYR A 607 -36.81 4.47 -1.67
N ARG A 608 -35.58 3.99 -1.54
CA ARG A 608 -34.85 3.98 -0.26
C ARG A 608 -34.51 5.39 0.22
N LEU A 609 -34.07 6.28 -0.68
CA LEU A 609 -33.82 7.69 -0.37
C LEU A 609 -35.08 8.39 0.12
N HIS A 610 -36.23 8.10 -0.50
CA HIS A 610 -37.51 8.66 -0.10
C HIS A 610 -37.97 8.14 1.27
N ARG A 611 -37.89 6.82 1.47
CA ARG A 611 -38.30 6.15 2.72
C ARG A 611 -37.43 6.56 3.92
N TYR A 612 -36.13 6.69 3.73
CA TYR A 612 -35.15 6.95 4.80
C TYR A 612 -34.61 8.39 4.79
N ARG A 613 -35.29 9.34 4.14
CA ARG A 613 -34.81 10.72 3.95
C ARG A 613 -34.39 11.44 5.23
N ASN A 614 -35.06 11.14 6.35
CA ASN A 614 -34.81 11.76 7.65
C ASN A 614 -33.65 11.11 8.42
N GLN A 615 -33.29 9.86 8.10
CA GLN A 615 -32.22 9.08 8.74
C GLN A 615 -30.99 8.93 7.82
N PHE A 616 -31.04 9.51 6.63
CA PHE A 616 -30.04 9.33 5.58
C PHE A 616 -28.63 9.78 5.99
N GLY A 617 -28.52 10.86 6.76
CA GLY A 617 -27.24 11.34 7.29
C GLY A 617 -26.59 10.32 8.23
N ASP A 618 -27.40 9.75 9.13
CA ASP A 618 -26.94 8.79 10.14
C ASP A 618 -26.59 7.43 9.50
N ILE A 619 -27.37 7.00 8.51
CA ILE A 619 -27.11 5.75 7.75
C ILE A 619 -25.77 5.84 7.00
N LEU A 620 -25.46 6.99 6.37
CA LEU A 620 -24.19 7.21 5.69
C LEU A 620 -22.99 7.29 6.64
N GLN A 621 -23.18 7.80 7.86
CA GLN A 621 -22.14 7.80 8.89
C GLN A 621 -21.90 6.39 9.45
N ALA A 622 -22.96 5.61 9.63
CA ALA A 622 -22.90 4.24 10.12
C ALA A 622 -22.30 3.25 9.10
N SER A 623 -22.47 3.49 7.80
CA SER A 623 -21.96 2.61 6.73
C SER A 623 -20.44 2.63 6.55
N ASN A 624 -19.69 3.32 7.42
CA ASN A 624 -18.23 3.45 7.43
C ASN A 624 -17.64 3.83 6.06
N SER A 625 -18.47 4.46 5.22
CA SER A 625 -18.13 4.93 3.89
C SER A 625 -17.77 6.40 3.99
N ASN A 626 -16.57 6.79 3.54
CA ASN A 626 -16.12 8.20 3.50
C ASN A 626 -16.92 9.10 2.52
N LEU A 627 -18.17 8.75 2.20
CA LEU A 627 -19.06 9.48 1.32
C LEU A 627 -19.92 10.45 2.13
N ASN A 628 -19.68 11.75 1.93
CA ASN A 628 -20.51 12.80 2.49
C ASN A 628 -21.82 12.95 1.68
N LYS A 629 -22.90 13.46 2.29
CA LYS A 629 -24.23 13.65 1.67
C LYS A 629 -24.16 14.32 0.29
N SER A 630 -23.32 15.36 0.16
CA SER A 630 -23.11 16.08 -1.10
C SER A 630 -22.50 15.22 -2.21
N ARG A 631 -21.53 14.36 -1.88
CA ARG A 631 -20.85 13.50 -2.86
C ARG A 631 -21.73 12.37 -3.35
N PHE A 632 -22.46 11.74 -2.43
CA PHE A 632 -23.47 10.76 -2.77
C PHE A 632 -24.50 11.34 -3.74
N MET A 633 -25.03 12.53 -3.44
CA MET A 633 -26.04 13.17 -4.28
C MET A 633 -25.50 13.55 -5.66
N ARG A 634 -24.28 14.08 -5.76
CA ARG A 634 -23.67 14.41 -7.07
C ARG A 634 -23.47 13.17 -7.93
N LEU A 635 -22.96 12.08 -7.35
CA LEU A 635 -22.77 10.83 -8.06
C LEU A 635 -24.10 10.20 -8.50
N PHE A 636 -25.11 10.24 -7.62
CA PHE A 636 -26.46 9.79 -7.95
C PHE A 636 -27.10 10.64 -9.06
N ILE A 637 -27.02 11.97 -8.98
CA ILE A 637 -27.57 12.89 -9.98
C ILE A 637 -26.90 12.68 -11.34
N LEU A 638 -25.57 12.57 -11.38
CA LEU A 638 -24.85 12.25 -12.62
C LEU A 638 -25.39 10.96 -13.23
N SER A 639 -25.36 9.87 -12.45
CA SER A 639 -25.75 8.54 -12.94
C SER A 639 -27.22 8.51 -13.36
N PHE A 640 -28.08 9.25 -12.67
CA PHE A 640 -29.50 9.41 -12.97
C PHE A 640 -29.74 10.15 -14.28
N ILE A 641 -29.06 11.28 -14.50
CA ILE A 641 -29.16 12.04 -15.76
C ILE A 641 -28.68 11.18 -16.93
N VAL A 642 -27.55 10.51 -16.78
CA VAL A 642 -27.00 9.62 -17.82
C VAL A 642 -27.99 8.50 -18.14
N LEU A 643 -28.60 7.88 -17.13
CA LEU A 643 -29.62 6.85 -17.34
C LEU A 643 -30.87 7.38 -18.05
N LEU A 644 -31.37 8.56 -17.65
CA LEU A 644 -32.53 9.20 -18.29
C LEU A 644 -32.27 9.56 -19.75
N ALA A 645 -31.03 9.88 -20.11
CA ALA A 645 -30.64 10.15 -21.49
C ALA A 645 -30.47 8.85 -22.31
N ILE A 646 -29.78 7.85 -21.76
CA ILE A 646 -29.48 6.62 -22.50
C ILE A 646 -30.72 5.75 -22.72
N LEU A 647 -31.59 5.59 -21.71
CA LEU A 647 -32.69 4.60 -21.81
C LEU A 647 -33.66 4.87 -22.98
N PRO A 648 -34.14 6.12 -23.23
CA PRO A 648 -34.96 6.42 -24.40
C PRO A 648 -34.18 6.26 -25.72
N VAL A 649 -32.92 6.66 -25.74
CA VAL A 649 -32.05 6.54 -26.93
C VAL A 649 -31.87 5.07 -27.30
N GLN A 650 -31.56 4.20 -26.35
CA GLN A 650 -31.41 2.76 -26.61
C GLN A 650 -32.73 2.12 -27.05
N THR A 651 -33.85 2.55 -26.47
CA THR A 651 -35.19 2.10 -26.90
C THR A 651 -35.46 2.49 -28.36
N TYR A 652 -35.17 3.74 -28.72
CA TYR A 652 -35.31 4.25 -30.09
C TYR A 652 -34.36 3.55 -31.07
N VAL A 653 -33.10 3.33 -30.69
CA VAL A 653 -32.10 2.63 -31.51
C VAL A 653 -32.55 1.21 -31.80
N VAL A 654 -33.02 0.46 -30.80
CA VAL A 654 -33.55 -0.90 -31.01
C VAL A 654 -34.77 -0.87 -31.95
N TYR A 655 -35.73 0.03 -31.69
CA TYR A 655 -36.90 0.18 -32.54
C TYR A 655 -36.53 0.48 -34.01
N LYS A 656 -35.65 1.46 -34.24
CA LYS A 656 -35.24 1.84 -35.59
C LYS A 656 -34.43 0.76 -36.30
N ASN A 657 -33.52 0.08 -35.62
CA ASN A 657 -32.76 -1.00 -36.24
C ASN A 657 -33.63 -2.21 -36.57
N ILE A 658 -34.67 -2.51 -35.77
CA ILE A 658 -35.67 -3.53 -36.11
C ILE A 658 -36.48 -3.09 -37.35
N GLU A 659 -36.99 -1.85 -37.36
CA GLU A 659 -37.77 -1.31 -38.49
C GLU A 659 -36.96 -1.35 -39.80
N LEU A 660 -35.69 -0.96 -39.76
CA LEU A 660 -34.82 -0.90 -40.94
C LEU A 660 -34.32 -2.27 -41.43
N SER A 661 -34.27 -3.28 -40.56
CA SER A 661 -33.79 -4.63 -40.93
C SER A 661 -34.91 -5.55 -41.45
N LEU A 662 -36.16 -5.11 -41.45
CA LEU A 662 -37.28 -5.91 -41.95
C LEU A 662 -37.38 -5.84 -43.49
N PRO A 663 -37.59 -6.98 -44.19
CA PRO A 663 -37.69 -8.34 -43.66
C PRO A 663 -36.32 -8.98 -43.36
N TRP A 664 -36.19 -9.64 -42.19
CA TRP A 664 -34.95 -10.33 -41.84
C TRP A 664 -34.65 -11.49 -42.78
N HIS A 665 -33.41 -11.56 -43.25
CA HIS A 665 -32.91 -12.72 -43.97
C HIS A 665 -32.37 -13.80 -43.01
N SER A 666 -32.27 -15.03 -43.50
CA SER A 666 -31.57 -16.11 -42.78
C SER A 666 -30.09 -15.79 -42.69
N TYR A 667 -29.51 -15.95 -41.49
CA TYR A 667 -28.08 -15.74 -41.27
C TYR A 667 -27.24 -16.79 -41.99
N SER A 668 -26.19 -16.35 -42.69
CA SER A 668 -25.19 -17.21 -43.30
C SER A 668 -23.83 -16.53 -43.25
N TRP A 669 -22.83 -17.23 -42.72
CA TRP A 669 -21.46 -16.70 -42.61
C TRP A 669 -20.90 -16.25 -43.96
N ASN A 670 -21.16 -17.02 -45.02
CA ASN A 670 -20.65 -16.74 -46.37
C ASN A 670 -21.32 -15.52 -47.01
N VAL A 671 -22.54 -15.18 -46.59
CA VAL A 671 -23.25 -13.98 -47.06
C VAL A 671 -22.73 -12.75 -46.31
N ALA A 672 -22.59 -12.84 -44.99
CA ALA A 672 -22.04 -11.76 -44.16
C ALA A 672 -20.55 -11.48 -44.47
N HIS A 673 -19.75 -12.51 -44.75
CA HIS A 673 -18.31 -12.42 -45.06
C HIS A 673 -18.01 -12.76 -46.52
N GLY A 674 -18.83 -12.24 -47.44
CA GLY A 674 -18.64 -12.42 -48.87
C GLY A 674 -17.35 -11.77 -49.42
N PRO A 675 -17.06 -11.94 -50.72
CA PRO A 675 -15.84 -11.42 -51.35
C PRO A 675 -15.68 -9.89 -51.28
N HIS A 676 -16.76 -9.16 -51.01
CA HIS A 676 -16.77 -7.71 -50.87
C HIS A 676 -16.64 -7.22 -49.42
N TRP A 677 -16.52 -8.09 -48.43
CA TRP A 677 -16.45 -7.71 -47.00
C TRP A 677 -15.28 -6.76 -46.67
N ASN A 678 -14.16 -6.90 -47.39
CA ASN A 678 -12.99 -6.02 -47.25
C ASN A 678 -13.13 -4.68 -48.00
N LYS A 679 -14.23 -4.44 -48.72
CA LYS A 679 -14.46 -3.18 -49.44
C LYS A 679 -15.00 -2.14 -48.46
N ILE A 680 -14.25 -1.07 -48.26
CA ILE A 680 -14.62 0.01 -47.33
C ILE A 680 -15.63 0.93 -48.01
N LEU A 681 -16.83 1.03 -47.45
CA LEU A 681 -17.88 1.90 -47.95
C LEU A 681 -17.69 3.32 -47.39
N LYS A 682 -17.55 4.31 -48.28
CA LYS A 682 -17.45 5.74 -47.95
C LYS A 682 -18.80 6.41 -48.25
N ILE A 683 -19.38 7.09 -47.26
CA ILE A 683 -20.69 7.75 -47.38
C ILE A 683 -20.56 9.23 -46.98
N PRO A 684 -21.03 10.18 -47.80
CA PRO A 684 -21.04 11.59 -47.43
C PRO A 684 -22.10 11.85 -46.35
N SER A 685 -21.78 12.68 -45.38
CA SER A 685 -22.67 12.98 -44.24
C SER A 685 -23.78 13.99 -44.53
N GLY A 686 -23.74 14.64 -45.70
CA GLY A 686 -24.66 15.73 -46.03
C GLY A 686 -24.53 16.97 -45.13
N GLY A 687 -23.50 17.04 -44.27
CA GLY A 687 -23.27 18.15 -43.34
C GLY A 687 -23.80 17.92 -41.93
N GLU A 688 -24.43 16.77 -41.64
CA GLU A 688 -24.94 16.42 -40.31
C GLU A 688 -24.15 15.26 -39.69
N ALA A 689 -23.75 15.41 -38.43
CA ALA A 689 -23.12 14.33 -37.66
C ALA A 689 -24.17 13.45 -37.00
N PHE A 690 -23.88 12.15 -36.84
CA PHE A 690 -24.79 11.25 -36.14
C PHE A 690 -25.03 11.68 -34.69
N PHE A 691 -26.28 11.53 -34.23
CA PHE A 691 -26.70 11.92 -32.89
C PHE A 691 -25.94 11.19 -31.76
N ASP A 692 -25.49 9.96 -31.99
CA ASP A 692 -24.74 9.14 -31.03
C ASP A 692 -23.40 9.78 -30.63
N ARG A 693 -22.80 10.60 -31.50
CA ARG A 693 -21.52 11.29 -31.25
C ARG A 693 -21.62 12.41 -30.23
N TRP A 694 -22.78 13.01 -30.08
CA TRP A 694 -23.01 14.10 -29.12
C TRP A 694 -23.19 13.61 -27.68
N PHE A 695 -23.58 12.35 -27.50
CA PHE A 695 -23.78 11.75 -26.19
C PHE A 695 -22.51 11.78 -25.30
N PRO A 696 -21.35 11.24 -25.72
CA PRO A 696 -20.13 11.26 -24.91
C PRO A 696 -19.62 12.70 -24.67
N VAL A 697 -19.85 13.63 -25.60
CA VAL A 697 -19.49 15.04 -25.45
C VAL A 697 -20.32 15.68 -24.35
N ALA A 698 -21.65 15.53 -24.39
CA ALA A 698 -22.56 16.04 -23.36
C ALA A 698 -22.27 15.42 -21.98
N ALA A 699 -21.99 14.11 -21.93
CA ALA A 699 -21.60 13.42 -20.71
C ALA A 699 -20.28 13.96 -20.13
N GLY A 700 -19.31 14.29 -20.99
CA GLY A 700 -18.04 14.93 -20.60
C GLY A 700 -18.23 16.30 -19.95
N PHE A 701 -19.05 17.16 -20.56
CA PHE A 701 -19.41 18.46 -19.96
C PHE A 701 -20.14 18.31 -18.62
N MET A 702 -21.08 17.37 -18.52
CA MET A 702 -21.78 17.09 -17.26
C MET A 702 -20.85 16.60 -16.14
N LEU A 703 -19.89 15.74 -16.47
CA LEU A 703 -18.84 15.32 -15.54
C LEU A 703 -18.03 16.52 -15.05
N PHE A 704 -17.60 17.39 -15.97
CA PHE A 704 -16.86 18.60 -15.63
C PHE A 704 -17.67 19.57 -14.75
N ILE A 705 -18.96 19.76 -15.01
CA ILE A 705 -19.81 20.65 -14.20
C ILE A 705 -20.00 20.08 -12.77
N LEU A 706 -20.29 18.78 -12.65
CA LEU A 706 -20.61 18.18 -11.35
C LEU A 706 -19.38 17.93 -10.47
N PHE A 707 -18.22 17.68 -11.08
CA PHE A 707 -16.97 17.35 -10.37
C PHE A 707 -15.87 18.41 -10.51
N GLY A 708 -15.79 19.13 -11.63
CA GLY A 708 -14.81 20.20 -11.90
C GLY A 708 -15.17 21.56 -11.30
N CYS A 709 -16.46 21.88 -11.08
CA CYS A 709 -16.89 23.13 -10.40
C CYS A 709 -17.13 22.98 -8.89
N GLY A 710 -16.74 21.85 -8.29
CA GLY A 710 -16.89 21.63 -6.84
C GLY A 710 -15.93 22.51 -6.02
N ARG A 711 -16.32 22.89 -4.79
CA ARG A 711 -15.44 23.54 -3.78
C ARG A 711 -14.09 22.83 -3.57
N ASP A 712 -14.01 21.53 -3.89
CA ASP A 712 -12.79 20.72 -3.79
C ASP A 712 -11.83 20.96 -4.99
N ALA A 713 -12.33 21.32 -6.17
CA ALA A 713 -11.53 21.58 -7.39
C ALA A 713 -11.01 23.03 -7.45
N SER A 714 -11.79 24.01 -6.98
CA SER A 714 -11.36 25.42 -6.94
C SER A 714 -10.22 25.68 -5.94
N ARG A 715 -10.05 24.82 -4.93
CA ARG A 715 -8.87 24.88 -4.04
C ARG A 715 -7.58 24.42 -4.72
N ILE A 716 -7.65 23.64 -5.80
CA ILE A 716 -6.48 23.16 -6.57
C ILE A 716 -5.99 24.25 -7.54
N THR A 717 -6.91 25.00 -8.15
CA THR A 717 -6.55 26.12 -9.05
C THR A 717 -6.05 27.36 -8.32
N CYS A 718 -6.46 27.57 -7.06
CA CYS A 718 -5.95 28.69 -6.25
C CYS A 718 -4.52 28.47 -5.71
N THR A 719 -3.99 27.24 -5.74
CA THR A 719 -2.62 26.95 -5.30
C THR A 719 -1.55 27.23 -6.36
N GLU A 720 -1.93 27.53 -7.61
CA GLU A 720 -0.97 27.73 -8.72
C GLU A 720 -0.79 29.19 -9.14
N ASN A 721 -1.50 30.16 -8.53
CA ASN A 721 -1.41 31.57 -8.95
C ASN A 721 -1.10 32.52 -7.75
N PRO A 722 0.17 32.90 -7.50
CA PRO A 722 0.58 33.70 -6.34
C PRO A 722 0.02 35.14 -6.33
N ALA A 723 -0.49 35.65 -7.45
CA ALA A 723 -0.87 37.05 -7.60
C ALA A 723 -2.23 37.44 -6.98
N THR A 724 -3.10 36.47 -6.67
CA THR A 724 -4.45 36.76 -6.14
C THR A 724 -4.61 36.48 -4.64
N ALA A 725 -3.60 35.91 -3.97
CA ALA A 725 -3.63 35.63 -2.54
C ALA A 725 -3.49 36.90 -1.66
N ASN A 726 -2.83 37.95 -2.18
CA ASN A 726 -2.53 39.15 -1.40
C ASN A 726 -3.70 40.14 -1.20
N SER A 727 -4.84 39.95 -1.89
CA SER A 727 -5.98 40.88 -1.76
C SER A 727 -7.01 40.47 -0.71
N ILE A 728 -7.03 39.21 -0.27
CA ILE A 728 -8.05 38.70 0.67
C ILE A 728 -7.49 38.57 2.11
N ASP A 729 -6.18 38.39 2.28
CA ASP A 729 -5.56 38.15 3.59
C ASP A 729 -5.48 39.42 4.48
N ARG A 730 -5.69 40.61 3.91
CA ARG A 730 -5.83 41.86 4.69
C ARG A 730 -7.19 42.01 5.37
N SER A 731 -8.21 41.23 4.99
CA SER A 731 -9.55 41.31 5.57
C SER A 731 -9.76 40.39 6.78
N SER A 732 -8.86 39.43 7.03
CA SER A 732 -9.08 38.41 8.07
C SER A 732 -8.25 38.59 9.34
N ASN A 733 -7.33 39.56 9.36
CA ASN A 733 -6.46 39.84 10.51
C ASN A 733 -7.05 40.82 11.54
N ASP A 734 -8.29 41.30 11.35
CA ASP A 734 -8.94 42.26 12.25
C ASP A 734 -9.91 41.62 13.27
N ILE A 735 -9.96 40.28 13.39
CA ILE A 735 -10.98 39.58 14.24
C ILE A 735 -10.40 38.88 15.50
N GLU A 736 -9.08 38.82 15.70
CA GLU A 736 -8.49 38.22 16.93
C GLU A 736 -7.77 39.22 17.83
N LYS A 737 -8.49 40.23 18.35
CA LYS A 737 -8.17 40.87 19.64
C LYS A 737 -9.46 41.13 20.42
N GLY A 738 -9.62 40.45 21.56
CA GLY A 738 -10.89 40.33 22.28
C GLY A 738 -11.36 41.55 23.09
N ARG A 739 -12.66 41.59 23.37
CA ARG A 739 -13.27 42.22 24.58
C ARG A 739 -14.73 41.77 24.80
N VAL A 740 -15.11 41.79 26.08
CA VAL A 740 -16.39 41.42 26.70
C VAL A 740 -17.49 42.48 26.48
N SER A 741 -18.77 42.08 26.26
CA SER A 741 -19.99 42.67 26.87
C SER A 741 -21.34 42.15 26.30
N SER A 742 -22.37 42.30 27.15
CA SER A 742 -23.78 41.82 27.22
C SER A 742 -24.78 42.35 26.14
N PRO A 743 -26.10 41.99 26.16
CA PRO A 743 -26.89 41.68 24.94
C PRO A 743 -27.91 42.74 24.43
N LYS A 744 -28.33 42.53 23.15
CA LYS A 744 -29.51 43.05 22.37
C LYS A 744 -29.49 44.54 21.95
N PRO A 745 -30.24 45.03 20.92
CA PRO A 745 -31.43 44.47 20.24
C PRO A 745 -31.50 44.60 18.67
N GLN A 746 -32.65 44.19 18.12
CA GLN A 746 -33.07 44.10 16.71
C GLN A 746 -33.16 45.43 15.91
N ARG A 747 -32.95 45.34 14.58
CA ARG A 747 -33.58 46.03 13.40
C ARG A 747 -32.50 46.21 12.32
N GLY A 748 -32.71 46.12 11.01
CA GLY A 748 -33.89 46.00 10.16
C GLY A 748 -33.45 45.64 8.73
N LYS A 749 -34.44 45.44 7.86
CA LYS A 749 -34.46 44.71 6.58
C LYS A 749 -33.75 45.40 5.39
N SER A 750 -33.32 44.59 4.40
CA SER A 750 -33.66 44.73 2.96
C SER A 750 -33.18 43.47 2.18
N ILE A 751 -34.04 42.50 1.85
CA ILE A 751 -34.71 42.23 0.54
C ILE A 751 -33.72 42.10 -0.63
N SER A 752 -33.54 40.90 -1.22
CA SER A 752 -34.02 40.59 -2.59
C SER A 752 -33.59 39.17 -3.05
N TRP A 753 -34.53 38.21 -3.17
CA TRP A 753 -35.02 37.54 -4.41
C TRP A 753 -34.26 36.28 -4.88
N LEU A 754 -34.76 35.09 -4.51
CA LEU A 754 -35.35 34.04 -5.39
C LEU A 754 -35.53 32.71 -4.64
N LYS A 755 -36.73 32.16 -4.75
CA LYS A 755 -37.29 31.05 -3.98
C LYS A 755 -37.06 29.68 -4.62
N HIS A 756 -36.96 28.69 -3.75
CA HIS A 756 -37.12 27.25 -3.94
C HIS A 756 -38.49 26.82 -4.52
N PRO A 757 -38.58 25.69 -5.24
CA PRO A 757 -39.84 25.03 -5.58
C PRO A 757 -39.95 23.63 -4.94
N TRP A 758 -40.28 23.49 -3.65
CA TRP A 758 -40.68 22.17 -3.05
C TRP A 758 -41.60 22.32 -1.84
N SER A 759 -42.69 23.08 -1.96
CA SER A 759 -43.68 23.24 -0.89
C SER A 759 -45.09 22.91 -1.37
N LEU A 760 -45.33 21.65 -1.72
CA LEU A 760 -46.65 21.03 -1.71
C LEU A 760 -46.43 19.63 -1.13
N TRP A 761 -47.39 19.12 -0.36
CA TRP A 761 -47.36 17.83 0.38
C TRP A 761 -46.74 17.88 1.79
N HIS A 762 -47.30 18.72 2.65
CA HIS A 762 -47.28 18.50 4.10
C HIS A 762 -48.68 18.74 4.69
N ARG A 763 -49.35 17.66 5.11
CA ARG A 763 -50.32 17.68 6.21
C ARG A 763 -49.95 16.52 7.15
N PRO A 764 -49.66 16.77 8.44
CA PRO A 764 -49.46 15.71 9.41
C PRO A 764 -50.78 15.44 10.17
N LEU A 765 -51.09 14.16 10.38
CA LEU A 765 -52.02 13.72 11.41
C LEU A 765 -51.21 13.12 12.55
N HIS A 766 -51.38 13.69 13.73
CA HIS A 766 -50.87 13.22 15.01
C HIS A 766 -51.38 11.82 15.34
N ARG A 767 -50.52 10.98 15.92
CA ARG A 767 -50.93 10.03 16.96
C ARG A 767 -49.79 9.68 17.91
N SER A 768 -50.12 9.70 19.19
CA SER A 768 -49.34 9.37 20.39
C SER A 768 -49.46 7.89 20.76
N SER A 769 -48.44 7.36 21.44
CA SER A 769 -48.45 6.26 22.47
C SER A 769 -47.03 5.65 22.58
N THR A 770 -46.24 5.92 23.64
CA THR A 770 -46.13 5.22 24.95
C THR A 770 -45.42 3.85 24.98
N SER A 771 -44.38 3.82 25.83
CA SER A 771 -43.92 2.79 26.80
C SER A 771 -43.15 1.52 26.42
N SER A 772 -42.20 1.22 27.32
CA SER A 772 -41.64 -0.08 27.78
C SER A 772 -40.79 -0.88 26.78
N GLY A 773 -39.68 -1.52 27.13
CA GLY A 773 -39.08 -1.89 28.41
C GLY A 773 -38.42 -3.28 28.23
N GLU A 774 -37.19 -3.44 28.75
CA GLU A 774 -36.45 -4.72 28.95
C GLU A 774 -36.09 -5.54 27.67
N ARG A 775 -35.08 -6.41 27.61
CA ARG A 775 -34.47 -7.27 28.64
C ARG A 775 -33.10 -7.79 28.18
N ILE A 776 -32.20 -7.91 29.15
CA ILE A 776 -30.93 -8.64 29.11
C ILE A 776 -31.23 -10.15 29.12
N LEU A 777 -30.49 -10.94 28.33
CA LEU A 777 -30.37 -12.39 28.54
C LEU A 777 -28.92 -12.83 28.36
N SER A 778 -28.40 -13.41 29.43
CA SER A 778 -27.18 -14.19 29.54
C SER A 778 -27.34 -15.56 28.90
N GLN A 779 -26.24 -16.14 28.42
CA GLN A 779 -26.02 -17.59 28.53
C GLN A 779 -24.55 -17.99 28.31
N SER A 780 -24.26 -19.15 28.88
CA SER A 780 -23.02 -19.69 29.42
C SER A 780 -22.34 -20.73 28.53
N ASN A 781 -21.03 -20.92 28.76
CA ASN A 781 -20.21 -22.14 28.66
C ASN A 781 -20.37 -23.07 27.44
N LEU A 782 -19.29 -23.24 26.67
CA LEU A 782 -18.91 -24.52 26.06
C LEU A 782 -17.41 -24.55 25.72
N SER A 783 -16.77 -25.65 26.09
CA SER A 783 -15.34 -25.94 26.08
C SER A 783 -14.90 -26.81 24.89
N ALA A 784 -13.65 -26.59 24.43
CA ALA A 784 -12.75 -27.43 23.60
C ALA A 784 -12.91 -27.40 22.05
N PRO A 785 -11.87 -27.77 21.25
CA PRO A 785 -10.41 -27.83 21.49
C PRO A 785 -9.60 -26.86 20.59
N SER A 786 -8.39 -26.52 21.04
CA SER A 786 -7.47 -25.56 20.43
C SER A 786 -6.79 -26.07 19.15
N ASN A 787 -7.00 -25.40 18.02
CA ASN A 787 -6.13 -25.49 16.86
C ASN A 787 -5.08 -24.36 16.93
N THR A 788 -3.88 -24.70 17.35
CA THR A 788 -2.74 -23.78 17.48
C THR A 788 -2.27 -23.31 16.11
N VAL A 789 -2.42 -22.01 15.82
CA VAL A 789 -1.81 -21.36 14.65
C VAL A 789 -0.48 -20.76 15.09
N SER A 790 0.63 -21.28 14.55
CA SER A 790 1.97 -20.73 14.82
C SER A 790 2.06 -19.31 14.22
N ALA A 791 2.10 -18.30 15.08
CA ALA A 791 2.47 -16.95 14.69
C ALA A 791 4.00 -16.90 14.56
N ASN A 792 4.48 -17.03 13.32
CA ASN A 792 5.78 -16.48 12.95
C ASN A 792 5.72 -14.99 13.33
N ALA A 793 6.68 -14.54 14.14
CA ALA A 793 6.94 -13.12 14.27
C ALA A 793 7.17 -12.62 12.83
N TRP A 794 6.63 -11.44 12.51
CA TRP A 794 6.47 -10.86 11.16
C TRP A 794 5.11 -11.16 10.49
N ALA A 795 4.38 -10.06 10.27
CA ALA A 795 3.09 -9.93 9.59
C ALA A 795 1.81 -10.29 10.37
N GLY A 796 1.50 -9.47 11.38
CA GLY A 796 0.12 -9.25 11.83
C GLY A 796 -0.12 -7.75 12.01
N SER A 797 -1.19 -7.20 11.40
CA SER A 797 -1.58 -5.81 11.61
C SER A 797 -2.15 -5.64 13.03
N SER A 798 -1.43 -4.96 13.93
CA SER A 798 -2.00 -4.44 15.17
C SER A 798 -2.28 -2.95 15.02
N GLN A 799 -3.54 -2.54 15.13
CA GLN A 799 -3.87 -1.13 15.32
C GLN A 799 -3.58 -0.76 16.77
N SER A 800 -2.48 -0.06 17.05
CA SER A 800 -2.34 0.66 18.32
C SER A 800 -3.20 1.91 18.23
N ARG A 801 -4.32 1.97 18.95
CA ARG A 801 -4.99 3.25 19.19
C ARG A 801 -4.24 3.97 20.30
N GLY A 802 -3.96 5.26 20.09
CA GLY A 802 -3.21 6.07 21.06
C GLY A 802 -3.99 6.24 22.35
N SER A 803 -3.45 5.69 23.44
CA SER A 803 -3.63 6.21 24.79
C SER A 803 -2.31 6.89 25.14
N SER A 804 -2.25 8.21 25.01
CA SER A 804 -1.04 8.99 25.24
C SER A 804 -1.08 9.62 26.63
N ASP A 805 -0.54 8.92 27.62
CA ASP A 805 -0.14 9.52 28.89
C ASP A 805 1.36 9.82 28.83
N LEU A 806 1.73 10.98 28.27
CA LEU A 806 3.10 11.50 28.42
C LEU A 806 3.23 12.07 29.84
N THR A 807 4.11 11.50 30.64
CA THR A 807 4.43 12.04 31.97
C THR A 807 5.72 12.84 31.85
N TYR A 808 5.63 14.17 31.78
CA TYR A 808 6.80 15.06 31.79
C TYR A 808 7.04 15.60 33.21
N MET A 809 8.21 15.33 33.77
CA MET A 809 8.70 15.91 35.03
C MET A 809 10.10 16.49 34.75
N PRO A 810 10.35 17.80 34.98
CA PRO A 810 11.65 18.41 34.70
C PRO A 810 12.77 17.73 35.50
N GLY A 811 13.82 17.25 34.83
CA GLY A 811 15.00 16.64 35.46
C GLY A 811 15.03 15.11 35.54
N ARG A 812 14.10 14.39 34.89
CA ARG A 812 14.17 12.92 34.67
C ARG A 812 14.20 12.59 33.19
N GLU A 813 14.83 11.46 32.83
CA GLU A 813 14.82 10.88 31.48
C GLU A 813 13.38 10.79 30.92
N ALA A 814 13.20 11.08 29.63
CA ALA A 814 11.89 11.04 28.99
C ALA A 814 11.55 9.61 28.53
N PHE A 815 10.29 9.20 28.65
CA PHE A 815 9.83 7.86 28.26
C PHE A 815 8.47 7.89 27.56
N ILE A 816 8.18 6.85 26.77
CA ILE A 816 6.85 6.59 26.18
C ILE A 816 6.41 5.16 26.45
N ARG A 817 5.14 4.99 26.82
CA ARG A 817 4.50 3.68 26.96
C ARG A 817 3.77 3.30 25.69
N VAL A 818 4.05 2.12 25.16
CA VAL A 818 3.46 1.61 23.92
C VAL A 818 2.62 0.39 24.21
N LYS A 819 1.30 0.53 24.13
CA LYS A 819 0.34 -0.56 24.34
C LYS A 819 -0.05 -1.25 23.03
N ARG A 820 -0.12 -2.58 23.08
CA ARG A 820 -0.68 -3.43 22.04
C ARG A 820 -2.08 -3.88 22.45
N ASP A 821 -3.10 -3.43 21.70
CA ASP A 821 -4.44 -3.98 21.84
C ASP A 821 -4.53 -5.33 21.11
N ILE A 822 -4.88 -6.38 21.84
CA ILE A 822 -5.16 -7.71 21.29
C ILE A 822 -6.68 -7.84 21.18
N SER A 823 -7.22 -7.74 19.96
CA SER A 823 -8.63 -8.07 19.70
C SER A 823 -8.73 -9.52 19.21
N GLN A 824 -9.43 -10.37 19.95
CA GLN A 824 -9.71 -11.74 19.56
C GLN A 824 -10.94 -11.75 18.64
N ASP A 825 -10.74 -11.88 17.32
CA ASP A 825 -11.82 -12.21 16.40
C ASP A 825 -12.21 -13.67 16.65
N SER A 826 -13.37 -13.90 17.26
CA SER A 826 -13.92 -15.24 17.39
C SER A 826 -14.38 -15.72 16.00
N GLU A 827 -13.61 -16.61 15.37
CA GLU A 827 -14.11 -17.46 14.29
C GLU A 827 -15.11 -18.47 14.88
N LEU A 828 -16.34 -18.03 15.16
CA LEU A 828 -17.46 -18.95 15.30
C LEU A 828 -17.84 -19.43 13.90
N ARG A 829 -17.20 -20.53 13.46
CA ARG A 829 -17.71 -21.34 12.36
C ARG A 829 -18.94 -22.09 12.87
N THR A 830 -20.12 -21.61 12.52
CA THR A 830 -21.34 -22.42 12.41
C THR A 830 -21.70 -22.60 10.96
#